data_AF-A0A7N4NPQ7-F1
#
_entry.id   AF-A0A7N4NPQ7-F1
#
_cell.length_a   1.000
_cell.length_b   1.000
_cell.length_c   1.000
_cell.angle_alpha   90.00
_cell.angle_beta   90.00
_cell.angle_gamma   90.00
#
_symmetry.space_group_name_H-M   'P 1'
#
loop_
_entity.id
_entity.type
_entity.pdbx_description
1 polymer ?
#
loop_
_entity_poly.entity_id
_entity_poly.type
_entity_poly.pdbx_seq_one_letter_code
_entity_poly.pdbx_strand_id
1 'polypeptide(L)'
;MTPATPLPRGRASNGQVNPNYEGTFLFNNDFPALQPDAPAPGPSDHPLFRAEAAQGVCKVLCFHPWSDITLPLMSVPEIRAVIDTWASVTEELGSQYPWVQIFENKGAMMGCSNPHPHCQVWASNFLPDVARREEQSQRTYKKQYGGPMLLEYGRQEAERKERVVLESEHWLVLVPFWAVWPFQTMLLPRRHVKRFPELSSVERDDLACIMKKLLTKYDNLFETSFPYSMGWHGAPTGAEAEADCDHWQLHAHYYPPLLRSGTIRKFMVGYEMLAQAQRDLTPEQMSSSCSGLGRVLVIVAAALVSVSPTGPEAWGPPGVQYGQLGETVVLLCPGVAPGTLISWHRANGRALLGAARSELGLGQQELVLERAENKDEGTYICQSQDGGAAGSVTLQLGYPPSRPMVSCRASDYENFSCSWSPSRVSGLPTRYIASYRKKIILGTERGRPALSADPRPCSLELPGATRCVVHGSEFWSQYRINVTEVNPLGASARLLDVSMQSILRPDPPQGLRVEPIPGAPRRLLVSWTYPSSWPLQPHFLLKFRLQYRPVGHLTWSMVEPAGLEEVITDAVAGLPHVVRVSARDFLDAGTWSDWSKEAWGTPSPAPAAFGPSARPSERPSETATQVQAQTEKEPGRPTLPRPSLQPNSQPLTEPGDPLEQVAVVTSLGVFSFVGLAAGALALLLWLRLRGHRKGAAPKPGFLAPMVQVKTMPVA
;
A
#
# COMPACT_ATOMS: atom_id res chain seq x y z
N MET A 1 -5.69 -1.18 31.96
CA MET A 1 -5.29 0.21 32.29
C MET A 1 -4.39 0.70 31.17
N THR A 2 -4.93 1.47 30.24
CA THR A 2 -4.16 2.16 29.20
C THR A 2 -3.31 3.26 29.87
N PRO A 3 -2.04 3.47 29.46
CA PRO A 3 -1.25 4.59 29.97
C PRO A 3 -1.95 5.91 29.60
N ALA A 4 -1.93 6.88 30.51
CA ALA A 4 -2.55 8.18 30.29
C ALA A 4 -1.95 8.86 29.04
N THR A 5 -2.72 8.94 27.97
CA THR A 5 -2.38 9.73 26.79
C THR A 5 -2.30 11.21 27.21
N PRO A 6 -1.23 11.96 26.89
CA PRO A 6 -1.10 13.34 27.36
C PRO A 6 -2.17 14.28 26.77
N LEU A 7 -2.85 13.91 25.68
CA LEU A 7 -3.67 14.84 24.89
C LEU A 7 -5.18 14.87 25.18
N PRO A 8 -5.74 13.98 26.03
CA PRO A 8 -6.95 14.32 26.79
C PRO A 8 -6.79 14.05 28.28
N ARG A 9 -6.92 15.12 29.09
CA ARG A 9 -6.92 15.05 30.57
C ARG A 9 -5.69 14.38 31.18
N GLY A 10 -4.63 14.19 30.39
CA GLY A 10 -3.33 13.72 30.83
C GLY A 10 -2.50 14.87 31.42
N ARG A 11 -1.51 14.50 32.23
CA ARG A 11 -0.45 15.43 32.63
C ARG A 11 0.49 15.59 31.44
N ALA A 12 0.69 16.82 30.97
CA ALA A 12 1.71 17.14 29.99
C ALA A 12 3.11 16.77 30.53
N SER A 13 4.10 16.64 29.65
CA SER A 13 5.44 16.20 30.05
C SER A 13 6.10 17.22 30.99
N ASN A 14 5.69 18.49 30.89
CA ASN A 14 6.09 19.59 31.76
C ASN A 14 5.37 19.60 33.14
N GLY A 15 4.47 18.63 33.41
CA GLY A 15 3.75 18.52 34.68
C GLY A 15 2.44 19.31 34.77
N GLN A 16 2.09 20.14 33.77
CA GLN A 16 0.82 20.86 33.69
C GLN A 16 -0.33 19.90 33.35
N VAL A 17 -1.52 20.21 33.86
CA VAL A 17 -2.74 19.44 33.57
C VAL A 17 -3.50 20.15 32.47
N ASN A 18 -3.78 19.44 31.38
CA ASN A 18 -4.57 20.00 30.28
C ASN A 18 -5.98 20.36 30.77
N PRO A 19 -6.53 21.52 30.36
CA PRO A 19 -7.88 21.92 30.73
C PRO A 19 -8.92 20.95 30.15
N ASN A 20 -10.13 20.95 30.71
CA ASN A 20 -11.25 20.22 30.12
C ASN A 20 -11.82 21.01 28.94
N TYR A 21 -11.15 20.93 27.79
CA TYR A 21 -11.57 21.60 26.57
C TYR A 21 -12.66 20.81 25.83
N GLU A 22 -13.61 21.51 25.21
CA GLU A 22 -14.76 20.90 24.51
C GLU A 22 -14.60 20.89 22.97
N GLY A 23 -13.62 21.64 22.44
CA GLY A 23 -13.35 21.76 21.00
C GLY A 23 -11.87 21.65 20.69
N THR A 24 -11.29 22.70 20.10
CA THR A 24 -9.85 22.78 19.85
C THR A 24 -9.07 23.19 21.11
N PHE A 25 -7.82 22.76 21.21
CA PHE A 25 -6.93 23.19 22.29
C PHE A 25 -5.52 23.43 21.77
N LEU A 26 -5.04 24.66 21.92
CA LEU A 26 -3.72 25.11 21.46
C LEU A 26 -2.80 25.32 22.67
N PHE A 27 -1.61 24.73 22.63
CA PHE A 27 -0.61 24.89 23.68
C PHE A 27 0.81 24.85 23.09
N ASN A 28 1.80 25.34 23.84
CA ASN A 28 3.20 25.31 23.40
C ASN A 28 3.74 23.87 23.47
N ASN A 29 4.53 23.47 22.47
CA ASN A 29 5.13 22.14 22.44
C ASN A 29 6.12 21.98 23.60
N ASP A 30 6.02 20.88 24.36
CA ASP A 30 6.91 20.54 25.47
C ASP A 30 8.37 20.32 25.01
N PHE A 31 8.56 19.93 23.74
CA PHE A 31 9.86 19.70 23.12
C PHE A 31 9.98 20.53 21.83
N PRO A 32 10.10 21.87 21.95
CA PRO A 32 10.03 22.76 20.80
C PRO A 32 11.33 22.69 19.97
N ALA A 33 11.18 22.59 18.65
CA ALA A 33 12.30 22.66 17.71
C ALA A 33 12.86 24.09 17.58
N LEU A 34 12.03 25.10 17.84
CA LEU A 34 12.38 26.53 17.83
C LEU A 34 11.96 27.18 19.15
N GLN A 35 12.84 27.98 19.71
CA GLN A 35 12.59 28.78 20.91
C GLN A 35 12.81 30.27 20.59
N PRO A 36 12.04 31.18 21.20
CA PRO A 36 12.12 32.61 20.89
C PRO A 36 13.45 33.23 21.35
N ASP A 37 14.08 32.65 22.35
CA ASP A 37 15.32 33.08 22.99
C ASP A 37 16.53 32.20 22.62
N ALA A 38 16.41 31.38 21.57
CA ALA A 38 17.52 30.55 21.11
C ALA A 38 18.75 31.42 20.79
N PRO A 39 19.96 31.04 21.26
CA PRO A 39 21.16 31.83 21.07
C PRO A 39 21.53 31.90 19.59
N ALA A 40 21.97 33.07 19.14
CA ALA A 40 22.53 33.20 17.80
C ALA A 40 23.82 32.39 17.70
N PRO A 41 24.05 31.66 16.59
CA PRO A 41 25.35 31.04 16.35
C PRO A 41 26.43 32.13 16.25
N GLY A 42 27.65 31.77 16.62
CA GLY A 42 28.80 32.67 16.46
C GLY A 42 29.03 33.07 15.00
N PRO A 43 29.76 34.17 14.75
CA PRO A 43 30.05 34.61 13.39
C PRO A 43 30.76 33.49 12.61
N SER A 44 30.29 33.21 11.40
CA SER A 44 30.99 32.36 10.45
C SER A 44 32.17 33.11 9.86
N ASP A 45 33.36 32.55 9.95
CA ASP A 45 34.60 33.08 9.38
C ASP A 45 34.92 32.49 8.00
N HIS A 46 34.10 31.54 7.51
CA HIS A 46 34.43 30.77 6.31
C HIS A 46 33.21 30.54 5.39
N PRO A 47 33.34 30.76 4.05
CA PRO A 47 32.23 30.64 3.10
C PRO A 47 31.53 29.27 3.05
N LEU A 48 32.22 28.19 3.43
CA LEU A 48 31.68 26.81 3.47
C LEU A 48 30.88 26.50 4.74
N PHE A 49 31.05 27.25 5.83
CA PHE A 49 30.49 26.93 7.14
C PHE A 49 29.56 28.04 7.61
N ARG A 50 28.48 28.27 6.87
CA ARG A 50 27.50 29.31 7.18
C ARG A 50 26.45 28.78 8.16
N ALA A 51 26.22 29.54 9.23
CA ALA A 51 25.16 29.31 10.20
C ALA A 51 24.46 30.63 10.50
N GLU A 52 23.14 30.58 10.70
CA GLU A 52 22.31 31.75 10.99
C GLU A 52 21.41 31.46 12.19
N ALA A 53 20.95 32.52 12.86
CA ALA A 53 20.09 32.39 14.04
C ALA A 53 18.71 31.87 13.66
N ALA A 54 18.29 30.78 14.30
CA ALA A 54 16.97 30.19 14.15
C ALA A 54 16.18 30.36 15.44
N GLN A 55 15.22 31.27 15.43
CA GLN A 55 14.33 31.59 16.55
C GLN A 55 12.88 31.42 16.12
N GLY A 56 12.01 31.06 17.08
CA GLY A 56 10.63 30.77 16.74
C GLY A 56 9.82 30.18 17.88
N VAL A 57 8.60 29.75 17.56
CA VAL A 57 7.68 29.11 18.50
C VAL A 57 7.06 27.87 17.88
N CYS A 58 7.03 26.78 18.63
CA CYS A 58 6.32 25.55 18.25
C CYS A 58 5.09 25.37 19.13
N LYS A 59 3.91 25.26 18.50
CA LYS A 59 2.64 24.94 19.17
C LYS A 59 2.05 23.62 18.67
N VAL A 60 1.26 22.99 19.52
CA VAL A 60 0.44 21.81 19.19
C VAL A 60 -1.03 22.22 19.31
N LEU A 61 -1.82 21.84 18.30
CA LEU A 61 -3.25 22.10 18.25
C LEU A 61 -4.01 20.78 18.23
N CYS A 62 -4.66 20.40 19.33
CA CYS A 62 -5.62 19.31 19.36
C CYS A 62 -6.89 19.73 18.61
N PHE A 63 -7.41 18.85 17.75
CA PHE A 63 -8.61 19.13 16.96
C PHE A 63 -9.90 18.88 17.73
N HIS A 64 -9.90 17.89 18.63
CA HIS A 64 -11.09 17.41 19.32
C HIS A 64 -10.71 16.73 20.65
N PRO A 65 -11.52 16.79 21.73
CA PRO A 65 -11.19 16.14 23.00
C PRO A 65 -11.13 14.61 22.95
N TRP A 66 -11.75 13.98 21.96
CA TRP A 66 -11.76 12.52 21.79
C TRP A 66 -10.57 12.03 20.97
N SER A 67 -9.91 10.96 21.44
CA SER A 67 -8.69 10.43 20.79
C SER A 67 -8.96 9.42 19.68
N ASP A 68 -10.19 8.93 19.56
CA ASP A 68 -10.64 7.91 18.62
C ASP A 68 -11.36 8.50 17.39
N ILE A 69 -11.35 9.82 17.25
CA ILE A 69 -11.90 10.53 16.09
C ILE A 69 -10.76 11.11 15.22
N THR A 70 -11.02 11.22 13.91
CA THR A 70 -10.13 11.88 12.96
C THR A 70 -10.95 12.88 12.13
N LEU A 71 -10.30 13.83 11.45
CA LEU A 71 -10.95 14.85 10.61
C LEU A 71 -12.09 14.32 9.70
N PRO A 72 -11.97 13.19 8.96
CA PRO A 72 -13.08 12.70 8.13
C PRO A 72 -14.31 12.25 8.93
N LEU A 73 -14.15 11.88 10.21
CA LEU A 73 -15.23 11.45 11.10
C LEU A 73 -15.85 12.61 11.89
N MET A 74 -15.12 13.72 12.07
CA MET A 74 -15.63 14.95 12.73
C MET A 74 -16.80 15.58 11.96
N SER A 75 -17.70 16.25 12.67
CA SER A 75 -18.77 17.03 12.03
C SER A 75 -18.21 18.25 11.30
N VAL A 76 -18.95 18.79 10.32
CA VAL A 76 -18.50 19.99 9.59
C VAL A 76 -18.28 21.19 10.54
N PRO A 77 -19.14 21.46 11.55
CA PRO A 77 -18.88 22.50 12.54
C PRO A 77 -17.61 22.29 13.37
N GLU A 78 -17.27 21.05 13.73
CA GLU A 78 -16.02 20.74 14.43
C GLU A 78 -14.80 21.04 13.56
N ILE A 79 -14.82 20.67 12.28
CA ILE A 79 -13.73 20.99 11.34
C ILE A 79 -13.64 22.50 11.11
N ARG A 80 -14.78 23.21 11.07
CA ARG A 80 -14.82 24.66 10.99
C ARG A 80 -14.12 25.32 12.19
N ALA A 81 -14.30 24.80 13.41
CA ALA A 81 -13.59 25.28 14.59
C ALA A 81 -12.06 25.10 14.49
N VAL A 82 -11.60 24.00 13.90
CA VAL A 82 -10.17 23.80 13.58
C VAL A 82 -9.67 24.86 12.61
N ILE A 83 -10.42 25.13 11.54
CA ILE A 83 -10.09 26.15 10.53
C ILE A 83 -10.04 27.55 11.15
N ASP A 84 -10.99 27.90 12.03
CA ASP A 84 -10.96 29.19 12.72
C ASP A 84 -9.76 29.31 13.65
N THR A 85 -9.36 28.22 14.30
CA THR A 85 -8.14 28.20 15.12
C THR A 85 -6.88 28.36 14.28
N TRP A 86 -6.83 27.75 13.09
CA TRP A 86 -5.74 27.96 12.12
C TRP A 86 -5.62 29.42 11.67
N ALA A 87 -6.76 30.08 11.39
CA ALA A 87 -6.76 31.51 11.07
C ALA A 87 -6.25 32.35 12.25
N SER A 88 -6.77 32.11 13.46
CA SER A 88 -6.41 32.85 14.67
C SER A 88 -4.93 32.71 15.01
N VAL A 89 -4.36 31.50 15.00
CA VAL A 89 -2.94 31.28 15.32
C VAL A 89 -2.01 31.84 14.24
N THR A 90 -2.45 31.86 12.98
CA THR A 90 -1.69 32.50 11.89
C THR A 90 -1.62 34.01 12.07
N GLU A 91 -2.72 34.64 12.49
CA GLU A 91 -2.77 36.08 12.78
C GLU A 91 -1.92 36.43 14.01
N GLU A 92 -2.04 35.66 15.10
CA GLU A 92 -1.26 35.84 16.33
C GLU A 92 0.25 35.75 16.04
N LEU A 93 0.71 34.62 15.51
CA LEU A 93 2.15 34.38 15.29
C LEU A 93 2.69 35.18 14.11
N GLY A 94 1.84 35.46 13.11
CA GLY A 94 2.21 36.27 11.95
C GLY A 94 2.48 37.73 12.29
N SER A 95 2.06 38.23 13.45
CA SER A 95 2.45 39.57 13.93
C SER A 95 3.94 39.69 14.28
N GLN A 96 4.60 38.56 14.58
CA GLN A 96 5.98 38.52 15.07
C GLN A 96 6.93 37.80 14.12
N TYR A 97 6.44 36.78 13.40
CA TYR A 97 7.28 35.91 12.59
C TYR A 97 6.95 36.05 11.09
N PRO A 98 7.95 36.03 10.21
CA PRO A 98 7.74 36.08 8.76
C PRO A 98 7.13 34.82 8.16
N TRP A 99 7.19 33.69 8.86
CA TRP A 99 6.58 32.44 8.40
C TRP A 99 5.87 31.70 9.54
N VAL A 100 4.64 31.27 9.28
CA VAL A 100 3.85 30.42 10.18
C VAL A 100 3.46 29.16 9.43
N GLN A 101 4.10 28.04 9.76
CA GLN A 101 3.86 26.76 9.13
C GLN A 101 2.85 25.93 9.93
N ILE A 102 1.63 25.82 9.41
CA ILE A 102 0.63 24.86 9.89
C ILE A 102 0.84 23.54 9.17
N PHE A 103 0.95 22.44 9.90
CA PHE A 103 1.06 21.10 9.31
C PHE A 103 0.53 19.99 10.23
N GLU A 104 -0.05 18.95 9.64
CA GLU A 104 -0.50 17.72 10.31
C GLU A 104 0.30 16.52 9.78
N ASN A 105 0.76 15.65 10.69
CA ASN A 105 1.30 14.34 10.35
C ASN A 105 0.35 13.27 10.90
N LYS A 106 -0.45 12.65 10.01
CA LYS A 106 -1.45 11.64 10.38
C LYS A 106 -0.90 10.23 10.20
N GLY A 107 -1.04 9.43 11.26
CA GLY A 107 -0.74 8.00 11.26
C GLY A 107 0.73 7.68 11.57
N ALA A 108 0.96 6.53 12.20
CA ALA A 108 2.29 6.08 12.61
C ALA A 108 3.29 5.98 11.43
N MET A 109 2.79 5.74 10.22
CA MET A 109 3.60 5.69 9.00
C MET A 109 4.29 7.02 8.67
N MET A 110 3.74 8.15 9.13
CA MET A 110 4.28 9.49 8.95
C MET A 110 5.08 9.98 10.17
N GLY A 111 5.44 9.08 11.10
CA GLY A 111 6.19 9.42 12.31
C GLY A 111 5.34 9.99 13.45
N CYS A 112 4.01 9.90 13.37
CA CYS A 112 3.13 10.34 14.45
C CYS A 112 3.04 9.26 15.54
N SER A 113 3.59 9.56 16.74
CA SER A 113 3.60 8.64 17.88
C SER A 113 2.37 8.75 18.78
N ASN A 114 1.60 9.84 18.69
CA ASN A 114 0.40 10.06 19.49
C ASN A 114 -0.86 9.94 18.61
N PRO A 115 -1.78 9.00 18.91
CA PRO A 115 -2.96 8.76 18.07
C PRO A 115 -4.04 9.85 18.16
N HIS A 116 -3.96 10.75 19.15
CA HIS A 116 -4.94 11.82 19.33
C HIS A 116 -4.92 12.79 18.13
N PRO A 117 -6.07 13.26 17.61
CA PRO A 117 -6.13 14.11 16.42
C PRO A 117 -5.56 15.51 16.70
N HIS A 118 -4.44 15.85 16.07
CA HIS A 118 -3.77 17.13 16.27
C HIS A 118 -2.96 17.56 15.04
N CYS A 119 -2.68 18.86 14.94
CA CYS A 119 -1.64 19.40 14.08
C CYS A 119 -0.57 20.13 14.90
N GLN A 120 0.44 20.63 14.20
CA GLN A 120 1.48 21.48 14.76
C GLN A 120 1.50 22.82 14.01
N VAL A 121 1.97 23.85 14.72
CA VAL A 121 2.18 25.18 14.16
C VAL A 121 3.57 25.64 14.56
N TRP A 122 4.46 25.78 13.59
CA TRP A 122 5.83 26.26 13.82
C TRP A 122 5.98 27.63 13.16
N ALA A 123 6.29 28.65 13.96
CA ALA A 123 6.61 29.98 13.48
C ALA A 123 8.12 30.22 13.55
N SER A 124 8.72 30.79 12.50
CA SER A 124 10.16 30.96 12.38
C SER A 124 10.53 32.39 11.97
N ASN A 125 11.64 32.91 12.51
CA ASN A 125 12.24 34.21 12.14
C ASN A 125 12.87 34.22 10.74
N PHE A 126 12.90 33.08 10.06
CA PHE A 126 13.38 32.91 8.69
C PHE A 126 12.30 32.29 7.81
N LEU A 127 12.42 32.49 6.50
CA LEU A 127 11.61 31.81 5.51
C LEU A 127 12.20 30.42 5.20
N PRO A 128 11.48 29.30 5.43
CA PRO A 128 11.99 27.96 5.12
C PRO A 128 12.28 27.77 3.62
N ASP A 129 13.10 26.77 3.29
CA ASP A 129 13.59 26.57 1.91
C ASP A 129 12.46 26.38 0.88
N VAL A 130 11.42 25.62 1.22
CA VAL A 130 10.26 25.42 0.33
C VAL A 130 9.51 26.73 0.11
N ALA A 131 9.23 27.46 1.18
CA ALA A 131 8.56 28.75 1.12
C ALA A 131 9.37 29.79 0.30
N ARG A 132 10.71 29.79 0.43
CA ARG A 132 11.60 30.65 -0.36
C ARG A 132 11.55 30.34 -1.86
N ARG A 133 11.46 29.07 -2.23
CA ARG A 133 11.33 28.64 -3.63
C ARG A 133 9.96 28.98 -4.21
N GLU A 134 8.89 28.82 -3.43
CA GLU A 134 7.54 29.22 -3.83
C GLU A 134 7.41 30.74 -3.97
N GLU A 135 7.98 31.51 -3.05
CA GLU A 135 8.09 32.97 -3.12
C GLU A 135 8.75 33.41 -4.43
N GLN A 136 9.95 32.89 -4.72
CA GLN A 136 10.70 33.27 -5.92
C GLN A 136 9.96 32.90 -7.21
N SER A 137 9.42 31.69 -7.29
CA SER A 137 8.75 31.20 -8.50
C SER A 137 7.44 31.92 -8.77
N GLN A 138 6.59 32.13 -7.75
CA GLN A 138 5.35 32.89 -7.89
C GLN A 138 5.62 34.35 -8.25
N ARG A 139 6.60 35.00 -7.61
CA ARG A 139 6.99 36.38 -7.93
C ARG A 139 7.49 36.52 -9.36
N THR A 140 8.38 35.63 -9.81
CA THR A 140 8.88 35.61 -11.19
C THR A 140 7.74 35.44 -12.19
N TYR A 141 6.80 34.53 -11.93
CA TYR A 141 5.65 34.33 -12.80
C TYR A 141 4.74 35.56 -12.87
N LYS A 142 4.37 36.17 -11.72
CA LYS A 142 3.57 37.41 -11.71
C LYS A 142 4.27 38.52 -12.50
N LYS A 143 5.58 38.70 -12.32
CA LYS A 143 6.36 39.70 -13.05
C LYS A 143 6.33 39.47 -14.57
N GLN A 144 6.32 38.21 -15.01
CA GLN A 144 6.34 37.85 -16.42
C GLN A 144 4.95 37.86 -17.08
N TYR A 145 3.91 37.43 -16.37
CA TYR A 145 2.59 37.15 -16.94
C TYR A 145 1.45 38.00 -16.35
N GLY A 146 1.71 38.82 -15.33
CA GLY A 146 0.77 39.80 -14.78
C GLY A 146 -0.26 39.29 -13.77
N GLY A 147 -0.26 37.98 -13.44
CA GLY A 147 -1.20 37.40 -12.47
C GLY A 147 -0.58 36.28 -11.59
N PRO A 148 -1.26 35.85 -10.51
CA PRO A 148 -0.77 34.81 -9.63
C PRO A 148 -0.70 33.44 -10.33
N MET A 149 0.44 32.75 -10.21
CA MET A 149 0.69 31.48 -10.89
C MET A 149 -0.37 30.42 -10.60
N LEU A 150 -0.68 30.18 -9.32
CA LEU A 150 -1.58 29.11 -8.93
C LEU A 150 -3.05 29.42 -9.21
N LEU A 151 -3.41 30.70 -9.32
CA LEU A 151 -4.77 31.10 -9.72
C LEU A 151 -5.03 30.75 -11.19
N GLU A 152 -4.06 31.03 -12.06
CA GLU A 152 -4.12 30.63 -13.47
C GLU A 152 -4.05 29.10 -13.62
N TYR A 153 -3.19 28.43 -12.86
CA TYR A 153 -3.11 26.97 -12.87
C TYR A 153 -4.43 26.32 -12.42
N GLY A 154 -5.03 26.81 -11.33
CA GLY A 154 -6.34 26.33 -10.85
C GLY A 154 -7.45 26.52 -11.87
N ARG A 155 -7.48 27.67 -12.57
CA ARG A 155 -8.43 27.93 -13.67
C ARG A 155 -8.26 26.90 -14.81
N GLN A 156 -7.02 26.66 -15.24
CA GLN A 156 -6.71 25.71 -16.31
C GLN A 156 -7.10 24.27 -15.94
N GLU A 157 -6.86 23.85 -14.70
CA GLU A 157 -7.24 22.50 -14.25
C GLU A 157 -8.76 22.33 -14.14
N ALA A 158 -9.48 23.36 -13.67
CA ALA A 158 -10.95 23.37 -13.65
C ALA A 158 -11.56 23.29 -15.06
N GLU A 159 -10.91 23.88 -16.06
CA GLU A 159 -11.33 23.79 -17.47
C GLU A 159 -11.05 22.41 -18.08
N ARG A 160 -9.89 21.82 -17.77
CA ARG A 160 -9.45 20.52 -18.31
C ARG A 160 -10.11 19.33 -17.65
N LYS A 161 -10.38 19.41 -16.35
CA LYS A 161 -11.02 18.39 -15.50
C LYS A 161 -10.28 17.05 -15.34
N GLU A 162 -9.18 16.83 -16.04
CA GLU A 162 -8.41 15.58 -16.06
C GLU A 162 -7.88 15.17 -14.66
N ARG A 163 -7.45 16.17 -13.89
CA ARG A 163 -6.78 16.01 -12.60
C ARG A 163 -7.59 16.53 -11.42
N VAL A 164 -8.82 16.97 -11.66
CA VAL A 164 -9.73 17.47 -10.62
C VAL A 164 -10.30 16.30 -9.81
N VAL A 165 -10.17 16.36 -8.49
CA VAL A 165 -10.67 15.34 -7.55
C VAL A 165 -12.00 15.77 -6.94
N LEU A 166 -12.10 17.03 -6.50
CA LEU A 166 -13.29 17.63 -5.93
C LEU A 166 -13.36 19.12 -6.31
N GLU A 167 -14.57 19.61 -6.50
CA GLU A 167 -14.87 21.04 -6.69
C GLU A 167 -16.02 21.42 -5.77
N SER A 168 -15.94 22.61 -5.21
CA SER A 168 -17.04 23.28 -4.51
C SER A 168 -17.19 24.71 -5.02
N GLU A 169 -18.04 25.49 -4.38
CA GLU A 169 -18.25 26.89 -4.76
C GLU A 169 -16.96 27.69 -4.62
N HIS A 170 -16.24 27.52 -3.51
CA HIS A 170 -15.07 28.32 -3.17
C HIS A 170 -13.74 27.59 -3.31
N TRP A 171 -13.72 26.26 -3.44
CA TRP A 171 -12.48 25.46 -3.41
C TRP A 171 -12.35 24.49 -4.57
N LEU A 172 -11.10 24.20 -4.90
CA LEU A 172 -10.70 23.21 -5.89
C LEU A 172 -9.70 22.24 -5.24
N VAL A 173 -9.93 20.95 -5.40
CA VAL A 173 -8.96 19.88 -5.07
C VAL A 173 -8.57 19.18 -6.35
N LEU A 174 -7.27 19.09 -6.59
CA LEU A 174 -6.71 18.45 -7.77
C LEU A 174 -5.46 17.66 -7.43
N VAL A 175 -5.10 16.71 -8.29
CA VAL A 175 -3.77 16.10 -8.29
C VAL A 175 -2.85 16.98 -9.14
N PRO A 176 -1.85 17.67 -8.57
CA PRO A 176 -1.04 18.59 -9.35
C PRO A 176 -0.31 17.84 -10.47
N PHE A 177 -0.13 18.49 -11.62
CA PHE A 177 0.56 17.91 -12.78
C PHE A 177 1.98 17.43 -12.41
N TRP A 178 2.62 18.13 -11.48
CA TRP A 178 3.94 17.82 -10.93
C TRP A 178 3.90 16.96 -9.66
N ALA A 179 2.79 16.28 -9.36
CA ALA A 179 2.68 15.39 -8.20
C ALA A 179 3.83 14.36 -8.16
N VAL A 180 4.37 14.15 -6.96
CA VAL A 180 5.45 13.20 -6.66
C VAL A 180 4.94 12.05 -5.81
N TRP A 181 4.13 12.36 -4.79
CA TRP A 181 3.54 11.35 -3.93
C TRP A 181 2.33 10.69 -4.61
N PRO A 182 2.09 9.39 -4.35
CA PRO A 182 0.88 8.74 -4.84
C PRO A 182 -0.36 9.42 -4.25
N PHE A 183 -1.35 9.71 -5.08
CA PHE A 183 -2.57 10.41 -4.67
C PHE A 183 -2.32 11.76 -3.97
N GLN A 184 -1.17 12.40 -4.23
CA GLN A 184 -0.91 13.77 -3.80
C GLN A 184 -2.04 14.68 -4.28
N THR A 185 -2.52 15.55 -3.40
CA THR A 185 -3.48 16.58 -3.80
C THR A 185 -3.01 17.95 -3.38
N MET A 186 -3.44 18.95 -4.16
CA MET A 186 -3.38 20.36 -3.82
C MET A 186 -4.80 20.87 -3.67
N LEU A 187 -5.06 21.59 -2.57
CA LEU A 187 -6.33 22.25 -2.26
C LEU A 187 -6.10 23.76 -2.26
N LEU A 188 -6.85 24.49 -3.09
CA LEU A 188 -6.69 25.95 -3.22
C LEU A 188 -8.05 26.65 -3.36
N PRO A 189 -8.21 27.88 -2.85
CA PRO A 189 -9.42 28.65 -3.05
C PRO A 189 -9.48 29.14 -4.50
N ARG A 190 -10.71 29.26 -5.02
CA ARG A 190 -10.98 29.73 -6.38
C ARG A 190 -10.87 31.25 -6.51
N ARG A 191 -11.01 31.96 -5.38
CA ARG A 191 -10.71 33.39 -5.27
C ARG A 191 -9.21 33.59 -5.01
N HIS A 192 -8.68 34.72 -5.44
CA HIS A 192 -7.36 35.16 -5.03
C HIS A 192 -7.34 35.46 -3.52
N VAL A 193 -6.58 34.65 -2.77
CA VAL A 193 -6.43 34.74 -1.32
C VAL A 193 -4.94 34.60 -1.03
N LYS A 194 -4.33 35.54 -0.30
CA LYS A 194 -2.88 35.49 -0.05
C LYS A 194 -2.56 34.70 1.20
N ARG A 195 -3.37 34.89 2.25
CA ARG A 195 -3.13 34.31 3.58
C ARG A 195 -4.38 33.64 4.13
N PHE A 196 -4.17 32.69 5.03
CA PHE A 196 -5.25 31.92 5.64
C PHE A 196 -6.31 32.79 6.36
N PRO A 197 -5.95 33.84 7.14
CA PRO A 197 -6.93 34.68 7.82
C PRO A 197 -7.86 35.46 6.88
N GLU A 198 -7.45 35.69 5.62
CA GLU A 198 -8.21 36.45 4.60
C GLU A 198 -9.41 35.66 4.02
N LEU A 199 -9.60 34.41 4.44
CA LEU A 199 -10.79 33.61 4.12
C LEU A 199 -12.02 34.16 4.83
N SER A 200 -13.07 34.44 4.07
CA SER A 200 -14.39 34.81 4.59
C SER A 200 -15.06 33.63 5.31
N SER A 201 -16.09 33.90 6.13
CA SER A 201 -16.79 32.84 6.86
C SER A 201 -17.35 31.76 5.92
N VAL A 202 -17.94 32.15 4.79
CA VAL A 202 -18.50 31.20 3.81
C VAL A 202 -17.42 30.34 3.16
N GLU A 203 -16.24 30.90 2.89
CA GLU A 203 -15.11 30.14 2.37
C GLU A 203 -14.55 29.16 3.41
N ARG A 204 -14.58 29.51 4.71
CA ARG A 204 -14.18 28.61 5.81
C ARG A 204 -15.18 27.47 6.02
N ASP A 205 -16.48 27.74 5.89
CA ASP A 205 -17.53 26.71 5.95
C ASP A 205 -17.42 25.72 4.78
N ASP A 206 -17.21 26.24 3.57
CA ASP A 206 -17.01 25.39 2.38
C ASP A 206 -15.68 24.62 2.45
N LEU A 207 -14.63 25.22 3.05
CA LEU A 207 -13.36 24.54 3.32
C LEU A 207 -13.57 23.32 4.22
N ALA A 208 -14.32 23.47 5.32
CA ALA A 208 -14.64 22.38 6.22
C ALA A 208 -15.37 21.24 5.48
N CYS A 209 -16.33 21.60 4.62
CA CYS A 209 -17.08 20.64 3.80
C CYS A 209 -16.18 19.89 2.81
N ILE A 210 -15.36 20.60 2.03
CA ILE A 210 -14.53 19.97 0.99
C ILE A 210 -13.39 19.14 1.60
N MET A 211 -12.80 19.58 2.73
CA MET A 211 -11.82 18.80 3.48
C MET A 211 -12.43 17.49 3.99
N LYS A 212 -13.62 17.54 4.61
CA LYS A 212 -14.30 16.31 5.05
C LYS A 212 -14.50 15.34 3.89
N LYS A 213 -14.95 15.83 2.72
CA LYS A 213 -15.14 15.03 1.51
C LYS A 213 -13.82 14.43 0.99
N LEU A 214 -12.75 15.23 0.93
CA LEU A 214 -11.43 14.80 0.49
C LEU A 214 -10.88 13.69 1.40
N LEU A 215 -10.86 13.93 2.71
CA LEU A 215 -10.30 13.00 3.67
C LEU A 215 -11.12 11.70 3.76
N THR A 216 -12.45 11.79 3.60
CA THR A 216 -13.31 10.60 3.49
C THR A 216 -12.99 9.81 2.22
N LYS A 217 -12.74 10.48 1.08
CA LYS A 217 -12.29 9.81 -0.15
C LYS A 217 -10.94 9.12 0.03
N TYR A 218 -10.00 9.73 0.73
CA TYR A 218 -8.72 9.11 1.05
C TYR A 218 -8.90 7.84 1.89
N ASP A 219 -9.66 7.90 2.99
CA ASP A 219 -9.89 6.72 3.83
C ASP A 219 -10.61 5.59 3.07
N ASN A 220 -11.54 5.93 2.17
CA ASN A 220 -12.25 4.97 1.33
C ASN A 220 -11.42 4.37 0.19
N LEU A 221 -10.28 4.98 -0.19
CA LEU A 221 -9.47 4.50 -1.31
C LEU A 221 -8.93 3.09 -1.04
N PHE A 222 -8.56 2.81 0.20
CA PHE A 222 -8.07 1.51 0.65
C PHE A 222 -8.76 0.98 1.90
N GLU A 223 -9.94 1.53 2.24
CA GLU A 223 -10.76 1.15 3.40
C GLU A 223 -9.94 1.10 4.72
N THR A 224 -9.11 2.12 4.94
CA THR A 224 -8.24 2.26 6.11
C THR A 224 -8.09 3.74 6.48
N SER A 225 -7.72 4.04 7.73
CA SER A 225 -7.32 5.41 8.09
C SER A 225 -6.08 5.80 7.28
N PHE A 226 -6.25 6.73 6.34
CA PHE A 226 -5.25 7.06 5.33
C PHE A 226 -4.19 7.98 5.94
N PRO A 227 -2.91 7.57 5.98
CA PRO A 227 -1.83 8.40 6.50
C PRO A 227 -1.46 9.49 5.48
N TYR A 228 -1.05 10.66 5.96
CA TYR A 228 -0.51 11.74 5.14
C TYR A 228 0.25 12.75 6.00
N SER A 229 1.13 13.51 5.37
CA SER A 229 1.54 14.82 5.86
C SER A 229 0.81 15.87 5.05
N MET A 230 0.26 16.89 5.72
CA MET A 230 -0.36 18.03 5.04
C MET A 230 0.10 19.34 5.66
N GLY A 231 -0.02 20.43 4.92
CA GLY A 231 0.27 21.76 5.45
C GLY A 231 -0.23 22.87 4.55
N TRP A 232 -0.29 24.08 5.09
CA TRP A 232 -0.75 25.29 4.41
C TRP A 232 0.43 26.19 4.04
N HIS A 233 0.42 26.72 2.82
CA HIS A 233 1.33 27.76 2.35
C HIS A 233 0.53 28.99 1.93
N GLY A 234 0.87 30.14 2.50
CA GLY A 234 0.36 31.45 2.14
C GLY A 234 1.48 32.50 2.14
N ALA A 235 1.15 33.74 1.80
CA ALA A 235 2.13 34.82 1.76
C ALA A 235 2.85 35.02 3.12
N PRO A 236 4.15 35.34 3.12
CA PRO A 236 4.90 35.70 4.32
C PRO A 236 4.20 36.76 5.18
N THR A 237 4.48 36.73 6.48
CA THR A 237 3.92 37.61 7.52
C THR A 237 5.02 38.46 8.16
N GLY A 238 4.82 38.96 9.39
CA GLY A 238 5.81 39.75 10.12
C GLY A 238 6.17 41.04 9.39
N ALA A 239 7.45 41.42 9.44
CA ALA A 239 7.97 42.60 8.73
C ALA A 239 7.77 42.52 7.21
N GLU A 240 7.67 41.32 6.63
CA GLU A 240 7.42 41.13 5.20
C GLU A 240 5.95 41.32 4.82
N ALA A 241 5.04 41.45 5.81
CA ALA A 241 3.61 41.57 5.55
C ALA A 241 3.24 42.87 4.80
N GLU A 242 4.05 43.92 4.95
CA GLU A 242 3.88 45.24 4.31
C GLU A 242 4.32 45.25 2.84
N ALA A 243 5.06 44.24 2.38
CA ALA A 243 5.50 44.13 1.00
C ALA A 243 4.36 43.68 0.05
N ASP A 244 4.44 44.04 -1.23
CA ASP A 244 3.55 43.48 -2.26
C ASP A 244 3.72 41.97 -2.35
N CYS A 245 2.69 41.26 -1.88
CA CYS A 245 2.57 39.81 -1.88
C CYS A 245 1.47 39.32 -2.84
N ASP A 246 1.00 40.12 -3.79
CA ASP A 246 -0.11 39.72 -4.67
C ASP A 246 0.28 38.61 -5.67
N HIS A 247 1.54 38.17 -5.70
CA HIS A 247 1.94 36.96 -6.43
C HIS A 247 1.56 35.66 -5.74
N TRP A 248 1.31 35.70 -4.43
CA TRP A 248 0.94 34.53 -3.64
C TRP A 248 -0.51 34.13 -3.86
N GLN A 249 -0.73 32.82 -3.80
CA GLN A 249 -2.04 32.19 -3.65
C GLN A 249 -1.95 31.16 -2.52
N LEU A 250 -2.86 31.28 -1.56
CA LEU A 250 -3.04 30.33 -0.47
C LEU A 250 -3.34 28.94 -1.03
N HIS A 251 -2.67 27.92 -0.53
CA HIS A 251 -2.95 26.53 -0.90
C HIS A 251 -2.48 25.56 0.18
N ALA A 252 -3.06 24.37 0.19
CA ALA A 252 -2.63 23.26 1.02
C ALA A 252 -2.11 22.10 0.16
N HIS A 253 -1.12 21.40 0.69
CA HIS A 253 -0.59 20.17 0.10
C HIS A 253 -0.98 18.97 0.97
N TYR A 254 -1.32 17.85 0.35
CA TYR A 254 -1.44 16.56 0.99
C TYR A 254 -0.45 15.57 0.34
N TYR A 255 0.42 14.99 1.14
CA TYR A 255 1.45 14.03 0.73
C TYR A 255 1.21 12.66 1.38
N PRO A 256 0.30 11.84 0.82
CA PRO A 256 0.07 10.49 1.33
C PRO A 256 1.11 9.50 0.82
N PRO A 257 1.57 8.56 1.67
CA PRO A 257 2.58 7.58 1.27
C PRO A 257 1.96 6.33 0.64
N LEU A 258 0.67 6.02 0.83
CA LEU A 258 0.08 4.77 0.35
C LEU A 258 -0.03 4.75 -1.18
N LEU A 259 0.37 3.65 -1.81
CA LEU A 259 0.46 3.53 -3.28
C LEU A 259 -0.54 2.53 -3.87
N ARG A 260 -0.64 1.31 -3.33
CA ARG A 260 -1.43 0.22 -3.95
C ARG A 260 -2.48 -0.42 -3.05
N SER A 261 -2.36 -0.26 -1.73
CA SER A 261 -3.28 -0.80 -0.72
C SER A 261 -3.07 -0.09 0.62
N GLY A 262 -3.86 -0.44 1.64
CA GLY A 262 -3.70 0.05 3.01
C GLY A 262 -2.38 -0.34 3.70
N THR A 263 -1.59 -1.23 3.09
CA THR A 263 -0.32 -1.74 3.63
C THR A 263 0.89 -1.45 2.76
N ILE A 264 0.70 -1.04 1.50
CA ILE A 264 1.79 -0.80 0.53
C ILE A 264 1.99 0.69 0.32
N ARG A 265 3.18 1.17 0.64
CA ARG A 265 3.58 2.58 0.53
C ARG A 265 4.66 2.83 -0.54
N LYS A 266 4.71 4.06 -1.03
CA LYS A 266 5.84 4.68 -1.71
C LYS A 266 6.97 4.92 -0.69
N PHE A 267 8.19 4.65 -1.11
CA PHE A 267 9.41 5.00 -0.38
C PHE A 267 10.17 6.04 -1.21
N MET A 268 10.44 7.21 -0.64
CA MET A 268 11.29 8.24 -1.27
C MET A 268 12.73 8.00 -0.83
N VAL A 269 13.43 7.09 -1.52
CA VAL A 269 14.75 6.58 -1.15
C VAL A 269 15.68 6.52 -2.37
N GLY A 270 16.94 6.11 -2.22
CA GLY A 270 17.82 5.76 -3.35
C GLY A 270 17.91 6.85 -4.42
N TYR A 271 17.30 6.62 -5.58
CA TYR A 271 17.28 7.57 -6.71
C TYR A 271 16.60 8.90 -6.34
N GLU A 272 15.51 8.88 -5.57
CA GLU A 272 14.82 10.10 -5.15
C GLU A 272 15.62 10.94 -4.15
N MET A 273 16.53 10.32 -3.39
CA MET A 273 17.42 11.04 -2.46
C MET A 273 18.68 11.58 -3.15
N LEU A 274 19.16 10.91 -4.20
CA LEU A 274 20.46 11.21 -4.83
C LEU A 274 20.35 11.84 -6.22
N ALA A 275 19.17 11.86 -6.85
CA ALA A 275 18.97 12.39 -8.20
C ALA A 275 17.72 13.26 -8.32
N GLN A 276 16.53 12.66 -8.45
CA GLN A 276 15.27 13.39 -8.61
C GLN A 276 14.07 12.53 -8.22
N ALA A 277 12.94 13.19 -7.93
CA ALA A 277 11.67 12.53 -7.69
C ALA A 277 11.23 11.65 -8.88
N GLN A 278 10.66 10.48 -8.57
CA GLN A 278 10.07 9.53 -9.53
C GLN A 278 8.65 9.18 -9.09
N ARG A 279 7.79 8.78 -10.04
CA ARG A 279 6.46 8.22 -9.75
C ARG A 279 6.10 7.08 -10.71
N ASP A 280 5.36 6.10 -10.19
CA ASP A 280 4.89 4.94 -10.95
C ASP A 280 3.54 5.18 -11.64
N LEU A 281 2.69 6.01 -11.05
CA LEU A 281 1.36 6.35 -11.55
C LEU A 281 1.37 7.76 -12.14
N THR A 282 0.56 8.01 -13.18
CA THR A 282 0.39 9.38 -13.69
C THR A 282 -0.61 10.16 -12.83
N PRO A 283 -0.49 11.50 -12.74
CA PRO A 283 -1.47 12.36 -12.06
C PRO A 283 -2.92 12.12 -12.48
N GLU A 284 -3.17 11.85 -13.76
CA GLU A 284 -4.49 11.56 -14.32
C GLU A 284 -5.04 10.21 -13.81
N GLN A 285 -4.17 9.20 -13.69
CA GLN A 285 -4.53 7.90 -13.09
C GLN A 285 -4.82 8.03 -11.59
N MET A 286 -4.05 8.86 -10.87
CA MET A 286 -4.25 9.12 -9.45
C MET A 286 -5.58 9.85 -9.21
N SER A 287 -5.90 10.86 -10.04
CA SER A 287 -7.17 11.58 -10.01
C SER A 287 -8.37 10.68 -10.26
N SER A 288 -8.34 9.86 -11.33
CA SER A 288 -9.42 8.94 -11.67
C SER A 288 -9.68 7.86 -10.62
N SER A 289 -8.63 7.43 -9.90
CA SER A 289 -8.78 6.51 -8.76
C SER A 289 -9.50 7.18 -7.57
N CYS A 290 -9.27 8.48 -7.35
CA CYS A 290 -9.92 9.26 -6.29
C CYS A 290 -11.35 9.72 -6.66
N SER A 291 -11.66 9.86 -7.96
CA SER A 291 -12.97 10.30 -8.44
C SER A 291 -14.05 9.21 -8.31
N GLY A 292 -13.69 7.97 -7.96
CA GLY A 292 -14.62 6.86 -7.75
C GLY A 292 -15.20 6.26 -9.04
N LEU A 293 -14.76 6.74 -10.22
CA LEU A 293 -15.19 6.20 -11.51
C LEU A 293 -14.72 4.77 -11.80
N GLY A 294 -13.82 4.22 -10.98
CA GLY A 294 -13.37 2.83 -11.06
C GLY A 294 -14.43 1.77 -10.74
N ARG A 295 -15.61 2.13 -10.22
CA ARG A 295 -16.68 1.17 -9.88
C ARG A 295 -17.75 0.99 -10.99
N VAL A 296 -17.73 1.76 -12.07
CA VAL A 296 -18.82 1.75 -13.08
C VAL A 296 -18.51 0.87 -14.30
N LEU A 297 -17.26 0.47 -14.55
CA LEU A 297 -16.90 -0.35 -15.72
C LEU A 297 -17.03 -1.88 -15.55
N VAL A 298 -17.56 -2.37 -14.42
CA VAL A 298 -17.68 -3.82 -14.14
C VAL A 298 -19.09 -4.39 -14.42
N ILE A 299 -20.06 -3.57 -14.84
CA ILE A 299 -21.46 -4.02 -14.97
C ILE A 299 -21.88 -4.43 -16.40
N VAL A 300 -21.05 -4.23 -17.45
CA VAL A 300 -21.46 -4.54 -18.84
C VAL A 300 -20.86 -5.85 -19.40
N ALA A 301 -20.09 -6.62 -18.63
CA ALA A 301 -19.51 -7.89 -19.08
C ALA A 301 -20.19 -9.14 -18.50
N ALA A 302 -21.43 -9.04 -18.01
CA ALA A 302 -22.18 -10.15 -17.40
C ALA A 302 -23.33 -10.70 -18.28
N ALA A 303 -23.48 -10.25 -19.53
CA ALA A 303 -24.64 -10.62 -20.37
C ALA A 303 -24.34 -11.47 -21.62
N LEU A 304 -23.10 -11.95 -21.85
CA LEU A 304 -22.77 -12.71 -23.07
C LEU A 304 -21.83 -13.91 -22.85
N VAL A 305 -22.07 -14.73 -21.80
CA VAL A 305 -21.54 -16.11 -21.76
C VAL A 305 -22.64 -17.06 -21.31
N SER A 306 -23.57 -17.32 -22.22
CA SER A 306 -24.43 -18.51 -22.19
C SER A 306 -24.23 -19.27 -23.50
N VAL A 307 -23.02 -19.80 -23.67
CA VAL A 307 -22.76 -20.92 -24.59
C VAL A 307 -21.80 -21.86 -23.87
N SER A 308 -22.36 -22.87 -23.22
CA SER A 308 -21.62 -24.05 -22.80
C SER A 308 -21.38 -24.95 -24.01
N PRO A 309 -20.17 -25.51 -24.16
CA PRO A 309 -20.07 -26.86 -24.70
C PRO A 309 -19.25 -27.72 -23.74
N THR A 310 -19.89 -28.75 -23.20
CA THR A 310 -19.37 -30.11 -22.91
C THR A 310 -20.38 -30.80 -21.98
N GLY A 311 -20.83 -32.00 -22.37
CA GLY A 311 -21.85 -32.76 -21.64
C GLY A 311 -21.44 -33.10 -20.20
N PRO A 312 -22.40 -33.51 -19.34
CA PRO A 312 -22.13 -33.77 -17.94
C PRO A 312 -21.20 -34.98 -17.79
N GLU A 313 -19.97 -34.71 -17.34
CA GLU A 313 -19.19 -35.70 -16.60
C GLU A 313 -20.03 -36.10 -15.39
N ALA A 314 -20.53 -37.34 -15.36
CA ALA A 314 -21.43 -37.78 -14.30
C ALA A 314 -20.70 -37.78 -12.95
N TRP A 315 -21.20 -37.01 -11.99
CA TRP A 315 -20.62 -36.84 -10.65
C TRP A 315 -20.75 -38.07 -9.74
N GLY A 316 -21.25 -39.19 -10.26
CA GLY A 316 -21.52 -40.42 -9.51
C GLY A 316 -22.00 -41.56 -10.41
N PRO A 317 -22.35 -42.72 -9.81
CA PRO A 317 -22.90 -43.84 -10.56
C PRO A 317 -24.20 -43.45 -11.28
N PRO A 318 -24.50 -44.05 -12.45
CA PRO A 318 -25.73 -43.77 -13.19
C PRO A 318 -26.97 -44.04 -12.31
N GLY A 319 -27.93 -43.12 -12.33
CA GLY A 319 -29.15 -43.19 -11.53
C GLY A 319 -29.14 -42.40 -10.22
N VAL A 320 -28.08 -41.64 -9.92
CA VAL A 320 -28.05 -40.67 -8.81
C VAL A 320 -28.45 -39.28 -9.30
N GLN A 321 -29.43 -38.67 -8.63
CA GLN A 321 -29.84 -37.29 -8.82
C GLN A 321 -29.46 -36.47 -7.59
N TYR A 322 -28.91 -35.29 -7.82
CA TYR A 322 -28.50 -34.37 -6.75
C TYR A 322 -29.51 -33.24 -6.62
N GLY A 323 -29.88 -32.89 -5.38
CA GLY A 323 -30.84 -31.81 -5.08
C GLY A 323 -30.34 -30.87 -3.98
N GLN A 324 -30.88 -29.66 -3.92
CA GLN A 324 -30.55 -28.67 -2.91
C GLN A 324 -31.46 -28.80 -1.69
N LEU A 325 -30.89 -28.79 -0.48
CA LEU A 325 -31.65 -28.79 0.76
C LEU A 325 -32.47 -27.50 0.93
N GLY A 326 -33.75 -27.66 1.28
CA GLY A 326 -34.69 -26.57 1.52
C GLY A 326 -35.36 -26.00 0.26
N GLU A 327 -35.00 -26.48 -0.93
CA GLU A 327 -35.58 -26.08 -2.21
C GLU A 327 -36.48 -27.17 -2.78
N THR A 328 -37.24 -26.83 -3.84
CA THR A 328 -38.06 -27.78 -4.58
C THR A 328 -37.19 -28.71 -5.42
N VAL A 329 -37.31 -30.02 -5.22
CA VAL A 329 -36.61 -31.04 -6.03
C VAL A 329 -37.62 -31.85 -6.83
N VAL A 330 -37.41 -31.93 -8.15
CA VAL A 330 -38.28 -32.70 -9.07
C VAL A 330 -37.55 -33.95 -9.53
N LEU A 331 -38.10 -35.13 -9.24
CA LEU A 331 -37.57 -36.41 -9.71
C LEU A 331 -38.33 -36.85 -10.97
N LEU A 332 -37.59 -37.27 -11.98
CA LEU A 332 -38.14 -37.79 -13.24
C LEU A 332 -37.95 -39.30 -13.30
N CYS A 333 -38.97 -40.01 -13.76
CA CYS A 333 -38.88 -41.46 -13.95
C CYS A 333 -38.03 -41.77 -15.19
N PRO A 334 -36.87 -42.45 -15.06
CA PRO A 334 -36.00 -42.76 -16.19
C PRO A 334 -36.64 -43.81 -17.10
N GLY A 335 -36.53 -43.61 -18.43
CA GLY A 335 -36.93 -44.60 -19.44
C GLY A 335 -38.43 -44.63 -19.78
N VAL A 336 -39.20 -43.60 -19.40
CA VAL A 336 -40.65 -43.53 -19.67
C VAL A 336 -40.98 -42.36 -20.61
N ALA A 337 -41.90 -42.58 -21.56
CA ALA A 337 -42.33 -41.56 -22.52
C ALA A 337 -43.26 -40.51 -21.87
N PRO A 338 -43.22 -39.23 -22.32
CA PRO A 338 -44.07 -38.18 -21.78
C PRO A 338 -45.56 -38.54 -21.85
N GLY A 339 -46.28 -38.38 -20.73
CA GLY A 339 -47.73 -38.64 -20.64
C GLY A 339 -48.12 -40.05 -20.15
N THR A 340 -47.15 -40.90 -19.81
CA THR A 340 -47.42 -42.22 -19.20
C THR A 340 -47.81 -42.06 -17.72
N LEU A 341 -48.78 -42.83 -17.25
CA LEU A 341 -49.19 -42.88 -15.85
C LEU A 341 -48.21 -43.71 -15.02
N ILE A 342 -47.61 -43.08 -14.00
CA ILE A 342 -46.53 -43.65 -13.20
C ILE A 342 -46.90 -43.59 -11.72
N SER A 343 -46.54 -44.63 -10.98
CA SER A 343 -46.62 -44.68 -9.52
C SER A 343 -45.22 -44.62 -8.89
N TRP A 344 -45.05 -43.80 -7.85
CA TRP A 344 -43.78 -43.61 -7.14
C TRP A 344 -43.80 -44.25 -5.74
N HIS A 345 -42.73 -44.94 -5.38
CA HIS A 345 -42.55 -45.54 -4.05
C HIS A 345 -41.08 -45.45 -3.60
N ARG A 346 -40.83 -45.38 -2.29
CA ARG A 346 -39.47 -45.46 -1.75
C ARG A 346 -39.05 -46.92 -1.58
N ALA A 347 -37.81 -47.24 -1.95
CA ALA A 347 -37.26 -48.60 -1.85
C ALA A 347 -37.21 -49.13 -0.39
N ASN A 348 -37.21 -48.24 0.60
CA ASN A 348 -37.14 -48.59 2.03
C ASN A 348 -38.52 -48.85 2.70
N GLY A 349 -39.62 -48.89 1.93
CA GLY A 349 -40.97 -49.20 2.45
C GLY A 349 -41.61 -48.12 3.32
N ARG A 350 -40.98 -46.95 3.49
CA ARG A 350 -41.61 -45.80 4.17
C ARG A 350 -42.61 -45.12 3.23
N ALA A 351 -43.81 -44.84 3.75
CA ALA A 351 -44.79 -44.01 3.03
C ALA A 351 -44.20 -42.63 2.73
N LEU A 352 -44.55 -42.06 1.57
CA LEU A 352 -44.21 -40.67 1.22
C LEU A 352 -44.90 -39.74 2.24
N LEU A 353 -44.16 -39.24 3.22
CA LEU A 353 -44.70 -38.45 4.34
C LEU A 353 -44.72 -36.95 3.99
N GLY A 354 -45.91 -36.34 4.08
CA GLY A 354 -46.17 -34.92 4.36
C GLY A 354 -45.45 -33.87 3.50
N ALA A 355 -46.21 -33.21 2.60
CA ALA A 355 -45.85 -32.17 1.63
C ALA A 355 -45.46 -32.63 0.22
N ALA A 356 -45.71 -33.90 -0.13
CA ALA A 356 -46.07 -34.26 -1.51
C ALA A 356 -47.53 -33.82 -1.76
N ARG A 357 -47.79 -32.51 -1.74
CA ARG A 357 -49.08 -31.94 -2.14
C ARG A 357 -49.04 -31.66 -3.64
N SER A 358 -49.24 -32.70 -4.42
CA SER A 358 -50.19 -32.57 -5.53
C SER A 358 -51.28 -33.57 -5.27
N GLU A 359 -52.49 -33.06 -5.11
CA GLU A 359 -53.72 -33.83 -4.99
C GLU A 359 -53.77 -34.92 -6.08
N LEU A 360 -54.49 -36.01 -5.78
CA LEU A 360 -55.02 -36.98 -6.74
C LEU A 360 -54.92 -36.52 -8.21
N GLY A 361 -53.83 -36.89 -8.87
CA GLY A 361 -53.54 -36.48 -10.23
C GLY A 361 -52.96 -37.66 -10.98
N LEU A 362 -53.84 -38.47 -11.57
CA LEU A 362 -53.48 -39.24 -12.75
C LEU A 362 -52.75 -38.31 -13.73
N GLY A 363 -51.47 -38.58 -14.04
CA GLY A 363 -50.88 -38.18 -15.32
C GLY A 363 -49.59 -37.35 -15.32
N GLN A 364 -48.86 -37.20 -14.21
CA GLN A 364 -47.56 -36.52 -14.25
C GLN A 364 -46.38 -37.46 -13.97
N GLN A 365 -45.40 -37.45 -14.87
CA GLN A 365 -44.16 -38.25 -14.84
C GLN A 365 -43.20 -37.85 -13.69
N GLU A 366 -43.55 -36.81 -12.93
CA GLU A 366 -42.66 -36.07 -12.06
C GLU A 366 -43.09 -36.21 -10.59
N LEU A 367 -42.14 -36.48 -9.70
CA LEU A 367 -42.35 -36.40 -8.25
C LEU A 367 -41.74 -35.10 -7.73
N VAL A 368 -42.58 -34.19 -7.24
CA VAL A 368 -42.15 -32.88 -6.74
C VAL A 368 -42.06 -32.91 -5.21
N LEU A 369 -40.88 -32.58 -4.69
CA LEU A 369 -40.61 -32.38 -3.27
C LEU A 369 -40.45 -30.88 -3.02
N GLU A 370 -41.52 -30.18 -2.58
CA GLU A 370 -41.54 -28.71 -2.46
C GLU A 370 -40.49 -28.12 -1.49
N ARG A 371 -40.05 -28.90 -0.51
CA ARG A 371 -39.01 -28.50 0.44
C ARG A 371 -38.20 -29.70 0.88
N ALA A 372 -37.19 -30.05 0.11
CA ALA A 372 -36.39 -31.24 0.36
C ALA A 372 -35.59 -31.13 1.68
N GLU A 373 -35.79 -32.09 2.59
CA GLU A 373 -35.07 -32.19 3.87
C GLU A 373 -34.14 -33.42 3.88
N ASN A 374 -33.21 -33.51 4.83
CA ASN A 374 -32.30 -34.68 4.95
C ASN A 374 -33.05 -36.03 5.03
N LYS A 375 -34.30 -36.05 5.51
CA LYS A 375 -35.15 -37.25 5.56
C LYS A 375 -35.62 -37.73 4.19
N ASP A 376 -35.49 -36.88 3.16
CA ASP A 376 -35.94 -37.15 1.80
C ASP A 376 -34.91 -37.80 0.90
N GLU A 377 -33.67 -37.91 1.39
CA GLU A 377 -32.63 -38.70 0.73
C GLU A 377 -33.00 -40.19 0.66
N GLY A 378 -32.57 -40.84 -0.42
CA GLY A 378 -32.76 -42.27 -0.63
C GLY A 378 -33.21 -42.63 -2.05
N THR A 379 -33.50 -43.91 -2.25
CA THR A 379 -33.87 -44.46 -3.56
C THR A 379 -35.37 -44.47 -3.76
N TYR A 380 -35.81 -43.86 -4.87
CA TYR A 380 -37.18 -43.80 -5.36
C TYR A 380 -37.31 -44.71 -6.57
N ILE A 381 -38.37 -45.52 -6.58
CA ILE A 381 -38.69 -46.44 -7.65
C ILE A 381 -40.00 -45.96 -8.27
N CYS A 382 -40.03 -45.91 -9.59
CA CYS A 382 -41.19 -45.55 -10.36
C CYS A 382 -41.63 -46.75 -11.21
N GLN A 383 -42.92 -47.07 -11.20
CA GLN A 383 -43.49 -48.19 -11.96
C GLN A 383 -44.65 -47.70 -12.83
N SER A 384 -44.62 -48.11 -14.10
CA SER A 384 -45.76 -47.94 -15.03
C SER A 384 -46.93 -48.85 -14.63
N GLN A 385 -48.16 -48.37 -14.82
CA GLN A 385 -49.38 -49.11 -14.53
C GLN A 385 -49.53 -50.40 -15.36
N ASP A 386 -48.86 -50.47 -16.52
CA ASP A 386 -48.85 -51.63 -17.42
C ASP A 386 -47.82 -52.71 -17.03
N GLY A 387 -47.13 -52.55 -15.89
CA GLY A 387 -46.17 -53.54 -15.34
C GLY A 387 -44.84 -53.68 -16.10
N GLY A 388 -44.63 -52.94 -17.20
CA GLY A 388 -43.52 -53.16 -18.13
C GLY A 388 -42.22 -52.36 -17.89
N ALA A 389 -42.25 -51.25 -17.15
CA ALA A 389 -41.05 -50.43 -16.93
C ALA A 389 -40.97 -49.95 -15.47
N ALA A 390 -39.88 -50.36 -14.78
CA ALA A 390 -39.53 -49.91 -13.44
C ALA A 390 -38.21 -49.13 -13.50
N GLY A 391 -38.28 -47.82 -13.27
CA GLY A 391 -37.10 -46.95 -13.15
C GLY A 391 -36.72 -46.73 -11.69
N SER A 392 -35.44 -46.50 -11.40
CA SER A 392 -34.97 -46.13 -10.06
C SER A 392 -34.08 -44.90 -10.10
N VAL A 393 -34.30 -43.96 -9.18
CA VAL A 393 -33.47 -42.78 -8.99
C VAL A 393 -33.10 -42.65 -7.51
N THR A 394 -31.82 -42.42 -7.22
CA THR A 394 -31.33 -42.20 -5.86
C THR A 394 -31.08 -40.71 -5.66
N LEU A 395 -31.80 -40.10 -4.71
CA LEU A 395 -31.68 -38.69 -4.37
C LEU A 395 -30.62 -38.49 -3.28
N GLN A 396 -29.63 -37.64 -3.56
CA GLN A 396 -28.68 -37.10 -2.58
C GLN A 396 -28.85 -35.60 -2.47
N LEU A 397 -28.95 -35.07 -1.25
CA LEU A 397 -29.22 -33.68 -0.98
C LEU A 397 -27.98 -33.00 -0.37
N GLY A 398 -27.83 -31.72 -0.68
CA GLY A 398 -26.78 -30.91 -0.06
C GLY A 398 -26.89 -29.45 -0.42
N TYR A 399 -25.76 -28.77 -0.38
CA TYR A 399 -25.69 -27.33 -0.65
C TYR A 399 -24.83 -27.02 -1.88
N PRO A 400 -25.20 -26.02 -2.68
CA PRO A 400 -24.35 -25.54 -3.77
C PRO A 400 -23.04 -24.97 -3.23
N PRO A 401 -21.97 -24.94 -4.04
CA PRO A 401 -20.68 -24.44 -3.60
C PRO A 401 -20.79 -22.97 -3.19
N SER A 402 -20.12 -22.62 -2.09
CA SER A 402 -19.98 -21.24 -1.65
C SER A 402 -18.61 -20.71 -2.03
N ARG A 403 -18.43 -19.39 -2.02
CA ARG A 403 -17.15 -18.78 -2.41
C ARG A 403 -16.04 -19.30 -1.47
N PRO A 404 -15.02 -20.02 -1.97
CA PRO A 404 -14.03 -20.66 -1.10
C PRO A 404 -13.12 -19.64 -0.41
N MET A 405 -12.66 -19.98 0.80
CA MET A 405 -11.63 -19.18 1.51
C MET A 405 -10.27 -19.58 0.98
N VAL A 406 -9.52 -18.62 0.43
CA VAL A 406 -8.19 -18.84 -0.15
C VAL A 406 -7.17 -18.00 0.62
N SER A 407 -6.09 -18.64 1.08
CA SER A 407 -4.98 -17.99 1.78
C SER A 407 -3.67 -18.38 1.10
N CYS A 408 -2.76 -17.41 0.93
CA CYS A 408 -1.48 -17.63 0.27
C CYS A 408 -0.32 -17.20 1.16
N ARG A 409 0.77 -17.95 1.12
CA ARG A 409 2.00 -17.73 1.90
C ARG A 409 3.24 -18.07 1.07
N ALA A 410 4.24 -17.22 1.12
CA ALA A 410 5.59 -17.46 0.64
C ALA A 410 6.58 -17.54 1.82
N SER A 411 7.31 -18.64 1.92
CA SER A 411 8.40 -18.79 2.92
C SER A 411 9.74 -18.27 2.40
N ASP A 412 9.84 -18.03 1.09
CA ASP A 412 11.03 -17.58 0.37
C ASP A 412 10.61 -16.66 -0.82
N TYR A 413 11.57 -16.24 -1.65
CA TYR A 413 11.34 -15.34 -2.79
C TYR A 413 11.03 -16.05 -4.11
N GLU A 414 11.20 -17.36 -4.18
CA GLU A 414 11.13 -18.15 -5.41
C GLU A 414 9.82 -18.95 -5.49
N ASN A 415 9.18 -19.21 -4.36
CA ASN A 415 8.05 -20.10 -4.25
C ASN A 415 6.98 -19.49 -3.33
N PHE A 416 5.72 -19.60 -3.75
CA PHE A 416 4.60 -19.39 -2.86
C PHE A 416 3.61 -20.51 -2.96
N SER A 417 2.83 -20.66 -1.89
CA SER A 417 1.77 -21.66 -1.82
C SER A 417 0.46 -21.00 -1.47
N CYS A 418 -0.61 -21.42 -2.13
CA CYS A 418 -1.97 -21.04 -1.81
C CYS A 418 -2.74 -22.26 -1.33
N SER A 419 -3.42 -22.15 -0.20
CA SER A 419 -4.30 -23.16 0.33
C SER A 419 -5.73 -22.64 0.45
N TRP A 420 -6.71 -23.52 0.32
CA TRP A 420 -8.12 -23.16 0.41
C TRP A 420 -8.94 -24.12 1.25
N SER A 421 -10.07 -23.64 1.75
CA SER A 421 -11.04 -24.46 2.48
C SER A 421 -12.46 -24.09 2.05
N PRO A 422 -13.40 -25.05 2.08
CA PRO A 422 -14.81 -24.74 1.83
C PRO A 422 -15.30 -23.76 2.89
N SER A 423 -16.06 -22.74 2.49
CA SER A 423 -16.70 -21.82 3.44
C SER A 423 -17.91 -22.46 4.15
N ARG A 424 -18.43 -23.55 3.57
CA ARG A 424 -19.53 -24.35 4.09
C ARG A 424 -19.38 -25.79 3.61
N VAL A 425 -19.61 -26.75 4.49
CA VAL A 425 -19.63 -28.17 4.11
C VAL A 425 -20.84 -28.42 3.21
N SER A 426 -20.60 -28.85 1.96
CA SER A 426 -21.64 -29.05 0.95
C SER A 426 -22.47 -30.31 1.16
N GLY A 427 -21.88 -31.36 1.76
CA GLY A 427 -22.49 -32.69 1.88
C GLY A 427 -22.48 -33.50 0.57
N LEU A 428 -21.95 -32.94 -0.52
CA LEU A 428 -21.92 -33.54 -1.86
C LEU A 428 -20.49 -33.78 -2.33
N PRO A 429 -20.25 -34.73 -3.28
CA PRO A 429 -18.94 -34.90 -3.89
C PRO A 429 -18.45 -33.58 -4.50
N THR A 430 -17.31 -33.09 -4.02
CA THR A 430 -16.79 -31.77 -4.35
C THR A 430 -15.36 -31.90 -4.87
N ARG A 431 -15.04 -31.20 -5.97
CA ARG A 431 -13.67 -31.10 -6.51
C ARG A 431 -13.28 -29.62 -6.69
N TYR A 432 -11.99 -29.36 -6.64
CA TYR A 432 -11.42 -28.02 -6.81
C TYR A 432 -10.66 -27.92 -8.13
N ILE A 433 -10.86 -26.82 -8.84
CA ILE A 433 -10.10 -26.45 -10.04
C ILE A 433 -9.34 -25.17 -9.69
N ALA A 434 -8.01 -25.23 -9.74
CA ALA A 434 -7.15 -24.10 -9.43
C ALA A 434 -6.25 -23.73 -10.62
N SER A 435 -6.18 -22.45 -10.94
CA SER A 435 -5.26 -21.92 -11.95
C SER A 435 -4.61 -20.63 -11.49
N TYR A 436 -3.43 -20.34 -12.04
CA TYR A 436 -2.70 -19.11 -11.76
C TYR A 436 -2.18 -18.48 -13.04
N ARG A 437 -2.05 -17.16 -13.03
CA ARG A 437 -1.37 -16.42 -14.10
C ARG A 437 -0.57 -15.25 -13.55
N LYS A 438 0.59 -15.01 -14.14
CA LYS A 438 1.37 -13.80 -13.89
C LYS A 438 0.63 -12.61 -14.51
N LYS A 439 0.41 -11.55 -13.75
CA LYS A 439 -0.23 -10.33 -14.22
C LYS A 439 0.82 -9.50 -14.96
N ILE A 440 0.63 -9.30 -16.26
CA ILE A 440 1.51 -8.47 -17.07
C ILE A 440 1.22 -7.01 -16.71
N ILE A 441 2.23 -6.30 -16.21
CA ILE A 441 2.20 -4.86 -16.03
C ILE A 441 2.60 -4.28 -17.40
N LEU A 442 1.66 -3.66 -18.11
CA LEU A 442 1.95 -2.88 -19.31
C LEU A 442 2.85 -1.70 -18.91
N GLY A 443 4.17 -1.82 -19.15
CA GLY A 443 5.13 -0.77 -18.81
C GLY A 443 6.61 -1.10 -19.04
N THR A 444 6.97 -2.37 -19.20
CA THR A 444 8.37 -2.79 -19.37
C THR A 444 8.45 -3.82 -20.49
N GLU A 445 8.61 -3.35 -21.72
CA GLU A 445 9.23 -3.98 -22.89
C GLU A 445 8.70 -3.24 -24.14
N ARG A 446 9.55 -2.42 -24.75
CA ARG A 446 9.24 -1.84 -26.05
C ARG A 446 9.24 -2.96 -27.09
N GLY A 447 8.09 -3.24 -27.71
CA GLY A 447 8.06 -3.73 -29.08
C GLY A 447 8.02 -5.25 -29.33
N ARG A 448 7.48 -6.06 -28.42
CA ARG A 448 6.95 -7.39 -28.80
C ARG A 448 5.49 -7.51 -28.32
N PRO A 449 4.56 -8.03 -29.12
CA PRO A 449 3.25 -8.40 -28.61
C PRO A 449 3.47 -9.57 -27.66
N ALA A 450 3.58 -9.28 -26.36
CA ALA A 450 3.67 -10.30 -25.34
C ALA A 450 2.33 -11.06 -25.35
N LEU A 451 2.37 -12.33 -25.77
CA LEU A 451 1.24 -13.23 -25.62
C LEU A 451 0.73 -13.11 -24.19
N SER A 452 -0.58 -12.93 -24.02
CA SER A 452 -1.23 -13.13 -22.74
C SER A 452 -0.75 -14.47 -22.20
N ALA A 453 0.01 -14.47 -21.10
CA ALA A 453 0.45 -15.73 -20.51
C ALA A 453 -0.81 -16.52 -20.14
N ASP A 454 -1.07 -17.61 -20.88
CA ASP A 454 -2.25 -18.42 -20.68
C ASP A 454 -2.31 -18.90 -19.22
N PRO A 455 -3.51 -18.97 -18.62
CA PRO A 455 -3.66 -19.47 -17.26
C PRO A 455 -3.02 -20.85 -17.12
N ARG A 456 -2.02 -20.97 -16.25
CA ARG A 456 -1.38 -22.25 -15.97
C ARG A 456 -2.24 -23.01 -14.95
N PRO A 457 -2.56 -24.30 -15.19
CA PRO A 457 -3.22 -25.11 -14.19
C PRO A 457 -2.28 -25.30 -13.00
N CYS A 458 -2.83 -25.31 -11.79
CA CYS A 458 -2.03 -25.70 -10.63
C CYS A 458 -2.05 -27.22 -10.47
N SER A 459 -0.87 -27.82 -10.35
CA SER A 459 -0.72 -29.25 -10.09
C SER A 459 -1.24 -29.59 -8.70
N LEU A 460 -2.41 -30.24 -8.63
CA LEU A 460 -2.96 -30.82 -7.40
C LEU A 460 -2.41 -32.24 -7.28
N GLU A 461 -1.63 -32.51 -6.23
CA GLU A 461 -0.96 -33.82 -6.06
C GLU A 461 -1.95 -34.98 -5.83
N LEU A 462 -3.15 -34.70 -5.30
CA LEU A 462 -4.16 -35.69 -4.93
C LEU A 462 -5.59 -35.18 -5.24
N PRO A 463 -6.56 -36.07 -5.54
CA PRO A 463 -7.98 -35.73 -5.55
C PRO A 463 -8.39 -35.21 -4.16
N GLY A 464 -8.82 -33.95 -4.08
CA GLY A 464 -9.13 -33.28 -2.81
C GLY A 464 -7.97 -32.50 -2.19
N ALA A 465 -6.82 -32.38 -2.87
CA ALA A 465 -5.76 -31.48 -2.45
C ALA A 465 -6.27 -30.04 -2.40
N THR A 466 -6.05 -29.40 -1.26
CA THR A 466 -6.47 -28.03 -0.97
C THR A 466 -5.32 -27.03 -1.03
N ARG A 467 -4.20 -27.42 -1.65
CA ARG A 467 -2.96 -26.65 -1.68
C ARG A 467 -2.34 -26.67 -3.07
N CYS A 468 -1.92 -25.50 -3.51
CA CYS A 468 -1.23 -25.23 -4.77
C CYS A 468 0.13 -24.60 -4.46
N VAL A 469 1.21 -25.10 -5.04
CA VAL A 469 2.55 -24.49 -4.94
C VAL A 469 2.97 -23.96 -6.30
N VAL A 470 3.38 -22.69 -6.34
CA VAL A 470 3.84 -22.01 -7.54
C VAL A 470 5.34 -21.78 -7.41
N HIS A 471 6.09 -22.49 -8.25
CA HIS A 471 7.55 -22.42 -8.30
C HIS A 471 8.05 -21.38 -9.31
N GLY A 472 9.26 -20.87 -9.10
CA GLY A 472 9.90 -19.89 -10.00
C GLY A 472 9.14 -18.56 -10.05
N SER A 473 8.56 -18.18 -8.92
CA SER A 473 7.85 -16.92 -8.74
C SER A 473 8.83 -15.77 -8.64
N GLU A 474 8.54 -14.67 -9.33
CA GLU A 474 9.37 -13.47 -9.26
C GLU A 474 8.87 -12.56 -8.12
N PHE A 475 9.78 -12.12 -7.26
CA PHE A 475 9.45 -11.33 -6.08
C PHE A 475 8.67 -10.03 -6.36
N TRP A 476 8.95 -9.37 -7.49
CA TRP A 476 8.28 -8.11 -7.87
C TRP A 476 7.01 -8.31 -8.70
N SER A 477 6.61 -9.56 -8.92
CA SER A 477 5.48 -9.91 -9.77
C SER A 477 4.18 -10.09 -9.00
N GLN A 478 3.06 -9.83 -9.70
CA GLN A 478 1.73 -10.11 -9.22
C GLN A 478 1.17 -11.34 -9.91
N TYR A 479 0.47 -12.18 -9.15
CA TYR A 479 -0.16 -13.40 -9.64
C TYR A 479 -1.66 -13.32 -9.37
N ARG A 480 -2.45 -13.69 -10.36
CA ARG A 480 -3.90 -13.88 -10.20
C ARG A 480 -4.16 -15.36 -10.03
N ILE A 481 -4.67 -15.74 -8.87
CA ILE A 481 -5.07 -17.10 -8.52
C ILE A 481 -6.59 -17.21 -8.68
N ASN A 482 -7.05 -18.24 -9.36
CA ASN A 482 -8.46 -18.59 -9.47
C ASN A 482 -8.67 -19.96 -8.86
N VAL A 483 -9.52 -20.06 -7.84
CA VAL A 483 -9.92 -21.32 -7.22
C VAL A 483 -11.43 -21.47 -7.39
N THR A 484 -11.83 -22.50 -8.11
CA THR A 484 -13.23 -22.84 -8.35
C THR A 484 -13.58 -24.12 -7.59
N GLU A 485 -14.52 -24.01 -6.66
CA GLU A 485 -15.18 -25.15 -6.03
C GLU A 485 -16.33 -25.60 -6.92
N VAL A 486 -16.38 -26.89 -7.24
CA VAL A 486 -17.41 -27.46 -8.13
C VAL A 486 -18.02 -28.67 -7.46
N ASN A 487 -19.35 -28.75 -7.48
CA ASN A 487 -20.13 -29.91 -7.08
C ASN A 487 -21.31 -30.13 -8.07
N PRO A 488 -22.15 -31.16 -7.90
CA PRO A 488 -23.25 -31.45 -8.81
C PRO A 488 -24.31 -30.33 -8.94
N LEU A 489 -24.42 -29.45 -7.94
CA LEU A 489 -25.39 -28.34 -7.90
C LEU A 489 -24.84 -27.04 -8.50
N GLY A 490 -23.56 -27.00 -8.88
CA GLY A 490 -22.97 -25.84 -9.57
C GLY A 490 -21.49 -25.61 -9.26
N ALA A 491 -21.05 -24.37 -9.46
CA ALA A 491 -19.67 -23.95 -9.24
C ALA A 491 -19.61 -22.57 -8.58
N SER A 492 -18.62 -22.35 -7.72
CA SER A 492 -18.33 -21.05 -7.13
C SER A 492 -16.83 -20.77 -7.14
N ALA A 493 -16.44 -19.58 -7.59
CA ALA A 493 -15.04 -19.21 -7.78
C ALA A 493 -14.60 -18.04 -6.88
N ARG A 494 -13.34 -18.12 -6.43
CA ARG A 494 -12.62 -17.01 -5.79
C ARG A 494 -11.43 -16.62 -6.66
N LEU A 495 -11.46 -15.40 -7.16
CA LEU A 495 -10.27 -14.75 -7.74
C LEU A 495 -9.54 -13.95 -6.67
N LEU A 496 -8.22 -14.13 -6.60
CA LEU A 496 -7.34 -13.44 -5.67
C LEU A 496 -6.10 -12.93 -6.43
N ASP A 497 -5.88 -11.61 -6.40
CA ASP A 497 -4.62 -11.03 -6.84
C ASP A 497 -3.66 -11.06 -5.64
N VAL A 498 -2.56 -11.82 -5.77
CA VAL A 498 -1.50 -11.91 -4.76
C VAL A 498 -0.23 -11.29 -5.29
N SER A 499 0.46 -10.58 -4.42
CA SER A 499 1.79 -10.02 -4.70
C SER A 499 2.79 -10.75 -3.82
N MET A 500 3.93 -11.18 -4.37
CA MET A 500 4.93 -11.94 -3.61
C MET A 500 5.35 -11.18 -2.35
N GLN A 501 5.51 -9.85 -2.45
CA GLN A 501 5.83 -8.98 -1.32
C GLN A 501 4.77 -8.94 -0.22
N SER A 502 3.49 -9.20 -0.50
CA SER A 502 2.43 -9.13 0.53
C SER A 502 2.23 -10.45 1.24
N ILE A 503 2.55 -11.56 0.59
CA ILE A 503 2.35 -12.92 1.12
C ILE A 503 3.62 -13.52 1.73
N LEU A 504 4.74 -12.79 1.67
CA LEU A 504 6.01 -13.19 2.27
C LEU A 504 5.86 -13.29 3.80
N ARG A 505 6.25 -14.43 4.35
CA ARG A 505 6.29 -14.66 5.78
C ARG A 505 7.37 -15.71 6.03
N PRO A 506 8.61 -15.30 6.37
CA PRO A 506 9.71 -16.21 6.60
C PRO A 506 9.36 -17.26 7.65
N ASP A 507 10.01 -18.42 7.60
CA ASP A 507 9.97 -19.35 8.71
C ASP A 507 10.78 -18.81 9.91
N PRO A 508 10.48 -19.21 11.16
CA PRO A 508 11.19 -18.70 12.33
C PRO A 508 12.69 -18.99 12.29
N PRO A 509 13.55 -18.08 12.79
CA PRO A 509 14.99 -18.34 12.87
C PRO A 509 15.32 -19.63 13.62
N GLN A 510 16.42 -20.26 13.23
CA GLN A 510 16.85 -21.54 13.75
C GLN A 510 18.11 -21.39 14.61
N GLY A 511 18.44 -22.42 15.38
CA GLY A 511 19.70 -22.47 16.13
C GLY A 511 19.85 -21.37 17.20
N LEU A 512 18.76 -20.86 17.78
CA LEU A 512 18.82 -19.86 18.85
C LEU A 512 19.62 -20.38 20.05
N ARG A 513 20.68 -19.66 20.41
CA ARG A 513 21.57 -19.92 21.56
C ARG A 513 21.61 -18.71 22.47
N VAL A 514 21.69 -18.95 23.78
CA VAL A 514 21.80 -17.91 24.81
C VAL A 514 22.94 -18.30 25.74
N GLU A 515 24.02 -17.54 25.69
CA GLU A 515 25.27 -17.84 26.41
C GLU A 515 25.63 -16.70 27.38
N PRO A 516 26.14 -17.02 28.57
CA PRO A 516 26.65 -16.01 29.49
C PRO A 516 27.95 -15.39 28.97
N ILE A 517 28.10 -14.07 29.16
CA ILE A 517 29.39 -13.41 28.93
C ILE A 517 30.25 -13.52 30.21
N PRO A 518 31.44 -14.15 30.16
CA PRO A 518 32.30 -14.29 31.34
C PRO A 518 32.65 -12.94 31.96
N GLY A 519 32.55 -12.84 33.30
CA GLY A 519 32.86 -11.61 34.04
C GLY A 519 31.81 -10.48 33.93
N ALA A 520 30.73 -10.66 33.17
CA ALA A 520 29.69 -9.66 32.98
C ALA A 520 28.33 -10.14 33.55
N PRO A 521 28.01 -9.81 34.82
CA PRO A 521 26.87 -10.43 35.52
C PRO A 521 25.49 -9.98 35.05
N ARG A 522 25.41 -9.03 34.11
CA ARG A 522 24.16 -8.54 33.52
C ARG A 522 24.10 -8.68 32.02
N ARG A 523 24.96 -9.54 31.42
CA ARG A 523 25.04 -9.69 29.97
C ARG A 523 24.82 -11.12 29.50
N LEU A 524 24.04 -11.26 28.44
CA LEU A 524 23.82 -12.51 27.71
C LEU A 524 24.10 -12.27 26.23
N LEU A 525 24.91 -13.14 25.63
CA LEU A 525 25.11 -13.20 24.19
C LEU A 525 24.03 -14.11 23.61
N VAL A 526 23.25 -13.60 22.66
CA VAL A 526 22.22 -14.35 21.95
C VAL A 526 22.61 -14.45 20.49
N SER A 527 22.57 -15.64 19.91
CA SER A 527 22.90 -15.87 18.50
C SER A 527 21.92 -16.84 17.84
N TRP A 528 21.69 -16.68 16.54
CA TRP A 528 20.79 -17.54 15.75
C TRP A 528 21.25 -17.62 14.28
N THR A 529 20.59 -18.47 13.51
CA THR A 529 20.81 -18.60 12.06
C THR A 529 19.52 -18.32 11.28
N TYR A 530 19.68 -18.00 10.00
CA TYR A 530 18.55 -17.92 9.07
C TYR A 530 17.78 -19.25 9.04
N PRO A 531 16.46 -19.22 8.80
CA PRO A 531 15.70 -20.43 8.58
C PRO A 531 16.20 -21.14 7.31
N SER A 532 16.22 -22.47 7.35
CA SER A 532 16.68 -23.31 6.22
C SER A 532 15.87 -23.13 4.94
N SER A 533 14.64 -22.62 5.04
CA SER A 533 13.79 -22.26 3.90
C SER A 533 14.24 -21.00 3.18
N TRP A 534 15.09 -20.17 3.79
CA TRP A 534 15.47 -18.88 3.25
C TRP A 534 16.77 -18.97 2.46
N PRO A 535 16.77 -18.72 1.15
CA PRO A 535 17.99 -18.75 0.35
C PRO A 535 18.91 -17.60 0.78
N LEU A 536 20.17 -17.93 1.09
CA LEU A 536 21.21 -16.95 1.42
C LEU A 536 21.68 -16.27 0.11
N GLN A 537 21.01 -15.18 -0.26
CA GLN A 537 21.43 -14.30 -1.35
C GLN A 537 21.79 -12.91 -0.79
N PRO A 538 22.84 -12.25 -1.30
CA PRO A 538 23.33 -10.97 -0.74
C PRO A 538 22.31 -9.83 -0.81
N HIS A 539 21.26 -9.95 -1.63
CA HIS A 539 20.24 -8.92 -1.83
C HIS A 539 18.98 -9.12 -0.98
N PHE A 540 18.84 -10.24 -0.27
CA PHE A 540 17.61 -10.65 0.40
C PHE A 540 17.84 -10.99 1.87
N LEU A 541 18.22 -9.96 2.63
CA LEU A 541 18.49 -10.07 4.06
C LEU A 541 17.19 -10.12 4.88
N LEU A 542 17.27 -10.75 6.05
CA LEU A 542 16.24 -10.71 7.07
C LEU A 542 16.66 -9.69 8.12
N LYS A 543 15.70 -8.98 8.66
CA LYS A 543 15.83 -8.28 9.93
C LYS A 543 15.14 -9.07 11.03
N PHE A 544 15.57 -8.85 12.27
CA PHE A 544 15.15 -9.65 13.40
C PHE A 544 14.58 -8.78 14.51
N ARG A 545 13.71 -9.39 15.31
CA ARG A 545 13.30 -8.86 16.61
C ARG A 545 13.47 -9.96 17.65
N LEU A 546 13.99 -9.58 18.80
CA LEU A 546 14.30 -10.47 19.90
C LEU A 546 13.43 -10.07 21.09
N GLN A 547 12.85 -11.05 21.75
CA GLN A 547 12.17 -10.88 23.02
C GLN A 547 12.87 -11.68 24.11
N TYR A 548 13.04 -11.07 25.28
CA TYR A 548 13.61 -11.72 26.45
C TYR A 548 12.89 -11.32 27.73
N ARG A 549 12.90 -12.20 28.73
CA ARG A 549 12.40 -11.91 30.07
C ARG A 549 13.04 -12.83 31.10
N PRO A 550 13.16 -12.40 32.37
CA PRO A 550 13.48 -13.31 33.47
C PRO A 550 12.38 -14.37 33.62
N VAL A 551 12.78 -15.59 33.99
CA VAL A 551 11.82 -16.66 34.28
C VAL A 551 10.91 -16.26 35.43
N GLY A 552 9.61 -16.43 35.24
CA GLY A 552 8.58 -16.03 36.21
C GLY A 552 8.06 -14.60 36.04
N HIS A 553 8.68 -13.78 35.19
CA HIS A 553 8.16 -12.44 34.87
C HIS A 553 7.12 -12.49 33.74
N LEU A 554 6.07 -11.68 33.83
CA LEU A 554 4.97 -11.68 32.84
C LEU A 554 5.28 -10.84 31.60
N THR A 555 6.10 -9.79 31.73
CA THR A 555 6.41 -8.85 30.65
C THR A 555 7.66 -9.27 29.87
N TRP A 556 7.60 -9.11 28.55
CA TRP A 556 8.74 -9.28 27.65
C TRP A 556 9.40 -7.93 27.37
N SER A 557 10.73 -7.89 27.47
CA SER A 557 11.56 -6.85 26.86
C SER A 557 11.77 -7.18 25.38
N MET A 558 11.92 -6.16 24.53
CA MET A 558 12.09 -6.30 23.08
C MET A 558 13.27 -5.49 22.58
N VAL A 559 14.06 -6.07 21.68
CA VAL A 559 15.18 -5.42 20.97
C VAL A 559 15.08 -5.79 19.49
N GLU A 560 15.56 -4.92 18.60
CA GLU A 560 15.68 -5.16 17.16
C GLU A 560 17.17 -5.25 16.77
N PRO A 561 17.74 -6.46 16.67
CA PRO A 561 19.16 -6.68 16.38
C PRO A 561 19.54 -6.26 14.96
N ALA A 562 20.77 -5.76 14.79
CA ALA A 562 21.33 -5.40 13.49
C ALA A 562 21.82 -6.61 12.68
N GLY A 563 22.04 -7.76 13.32
CA GLY A 563 22.61 -8.95 12.70
C GLY A 563 22.05 -10.26 13.24
N LEU A 564 22.86 -11.32 13.23
CA LEU A 564 22.52 -12.67 13.70
C LEU A 564 22.88 -12.93 15.17
N GLU A 565 23.42 -11.91 15.82
CA GLU A 565 23.79 -11.93 17.23
C GLU A 565 23.40 -10.62 17.89
N GLU A 566 23.09 -10.67 19.18
CA GLU A 566 22.73 -9.52 20.00
C GLU A 566 23.24 -9.71 21.42
N VAL A 567 23.65 -8.63 22.09
CA VAL A 567 24.07 -8.66 23.49
C VAL A 567 23.01 -7.98 24.35
N ILE A 568 22.28 -8.79 25.12
CA ILE A 568 21.38 -8.26 26.16
C ILE A 568 22.25 -7.64 27.25
N THR A 569 22.06 -6.36 27.58
CA THR A 569 22.93 -5.61 28.51
C THR A 569 22.33 -5.36 29.89
N ASP A 570 21.03 -5.60 30.04
CA ASP A 570 20.21 -5.36 31.22
C ASP A 570 19.63 -6.66 31.81
N ALA A 571 20.25 -7.81 31.52
CA ALA A 571 19.82 -9.09 32.08
C ALA A 571 19.94 -9.08 33.61
N VAL A 572 18.96 -9.66 34.30
CA VAL A 572 18.95 -9.74 35.76
C VAL A 572 20.00 -10.74 36.23
N ALA A 573 20.98 -10.27 37.00
CA ALA A 573 22.09 -11.08 37.48
C ALA A 573 21.60 -12.33 38.25
N GLY A 574 22.13 -13.50 37.88
CA GLY A 574 21.84 -14.78 38.53
C GLY A 574 20.45 -15.36 38.25
N LEU A 575 19.58 -14.69 37.48
CA LEU A 575 18.28 -15.25 37.08
C LEU A 575 18.33 -15.82 35.65
N PRO A 576 17.74 -17.00 35.41
CA PRO A 576 17.57 -17.50 34.06
C PRO A 576 16.63 -16.58 33.27
N HIS A 577 16.92 -16.41 31.98
CA HIS A 577 16.12 -15.63 31.04
C HIS A 577 15.63 -16.53 29.91
N VAL A 578 14.37 -16.35 29.54
CA VAL A 578 13.77 -16.96 28.35
C VAL A 578 13.94 -15.98 27.19
N VAL A 579 14.40 -16.47 26.05
CA VAL A 579 14.64 -15.68 24.83
C VAL A 579 13.96 -16.32 23.64
N ARG A 580 13.39 -15.51 22.75
CA ARG A 580 12.83 -15.94 21.45
C ARG A 580 13.09 -14.87 20.39
N VAL A 581 13.27 -15.30 19.15
CA VAL A 581 13.57 -14.42 18.02
C VAL A 581 12.57 -14.64 16.87
N SER A 582 12.28 -13.60 16.12
CA SER A 582 11.38 -13.61 14.96
C SER A 582 12.03 -12.83 13.82
N ALA A 583 11.76 -13.22 12.58
CA ALA A 583 12.35 -12.63 11.39
C ALA A 583 11.32 -12.01 10.45
N ARG A 584 11.75 -11.00 9.70
CA ARG A 584 11.01 -10.39 8.60
C ARG A 584 11.99 -10.01 7.50
N ASP A 585 11.52 -9.90 6.27
CA ASP A 585 12.28 -9.30 5.18
C ASP A 585 12.80 -7.89 5.55
N PHE A 586 14.03 -7.61 5.15
CA PHE A 586 14.73 -6.36 5.46
C PHE A 586 14.04 -5.13 4.85
N LEU A 587 13.38 -5.27 3.69
CA LEU A 587 12.61 -4.21 3.03
C LEU A 587 11.18 -4.06 3.58
N ASP A 588 10.88 -4.69 4.72
CA ASP A 588 9.54 -4.73 5.33
C ASP A 588 8.46 -5.39 4.45
N ALA A 589 8.85 -6.21 3.47
CA ALA A 589 7.90 -7.03 2.75
C ALA A 589 7.26 -8.07 3.68
N GLY A 590 5.97 -8.32 3.47
CA GLY A 590 5.26 -9.39 4.15
C GLY A 590 5.05 -9.17 5.64
N THR A 591 5.05 -10.24 6.41
CA THR A 591 4.80 -10.22 7.87
C THR A 591 5.91 -10.91 8.65
N TRP A 592 5.98 -10.63 9.94
CA TRP A 592 6.89 -11.32 10.86
C TRP A 592 6.59 -12.82 10.89
N SER A 593 7.66 -13.62 10.95
CA SER A 593 7.60 -15.04 11.23
C SER A 593 6.91 -15.30 12.58
N ASP A 594 6.48 -16.53 12.81
CA ASP A 594 6.26 -16.99 14.17
C ASP A 594 7.55 -16.86 15.00
N TRP A 595 7.43 -16.87 16.32
CA TRP A 595 8.59 -16.87 17.20
C TRP A 595 9.34 -18.19 17.08
N SER A 596 10.67 -18.14 17.18
CA SER A 596 11.52 -19.32 17.31
C SER A 596 11.14 -20.14 18.54
N LYS A 597 11.63 -21.38 18.60
CA LYS A 597 11.62 -22.14 19.85
C LYS A 597 12.35 -21.33 20.92
N GLU A 598 11.81 -21.31 22.14
CA GLU A 598 12.37 -20.57 23.27
C GLU A 598 13.71 -21.19 23.70
N ALA A 599 14.69 -20.33 23.95
CA ALA A 599 16.00 -20.70 24.48
C ALA A 599 16.23 -20.03 25.84
N TRP A 600 17.10 -20.62 26.64
CA TRP A 600 17.30 -20.24 28.04
C TRP A 600 18.78 -19.99 28.32
N GLY A 601 19.07 -18.95 29.10
CA GLY A 601 20.44 -18.68 29.56
C GLY A 601 20.44 -17.91 30.88
N THR A 602 21.49 -18.10 31.67
CA THR A 602 21.67 -17.44 32.98
C THR A 602 22.95 -16.61 32.94
N PRO A 603 22.92 -15.30 33.26
CA PRO A 603 24.12 -14.47 33.28
C PRO A 603 25.18 -15.00 34.24
N SER A 604 26.47 -14.74 33.92
CA SER A 604 27.58 -15.15 34.78
C SER A 604 27.42 -14.60 36.21
N PRO A 605 27.85 -15.33 37.25
CA PRO A 605 28.00 -14.75 38.58
C PRO A 605 29.01 -13.59 38.53
N ALA A 606 28.83 -12.57 39.38
CA ALA A 606 29.83 -11.53 39.54
C ALA A 606 31.14 -12.17 40.06
N PRO A 607 32.32 -11.78 39.57
CA PRO A 607 33.58 -12.23 40.16
C PRO A 607 33.59 -11.81 41.64
N ALA A 608 33.85 -12.78 42.53
CA ALA A 608 33.94 -12.52 43.96
C ALA A 608 35.02 -11.45 44.21
N ALA A 609 34.61 -10.31 44.78
CA ALA A 609 35.54 -9.30 45.23
C ALA A 609 36.50 -9.91 46.26
N PHE A 610 37.79 -9.70 46.03
CA PHE A 610 38.92 -10.14 46.86
C PHE A 610 38.66 -10.03 48.37
N GLY A 611 38.86 -11.14 49.09
CA GLY A 611 39.09 -11.13 50.54
C GLY A 611 40.53 -10.72 50.87
N PRO A 612 40.79 -10.08 52.03
CA PRO A 612 42.11 -9.57 52.36
C PRO A 612 43.02 -10.63 53.00
N SER A 613 44.32 -10.44 52.80
CA SER A 613 45.47 -11.02 53.54
C SER A 613 46.06 -12.35 53.06
N ALA A 614 47.17 -12.25 52.33
CA ALA A 614 48.46 -12.78 52.80
C ALA A 614 49.63 -12.04 52.11
N ARG A 615 50.61 -11.62 52.92
CA ARG A 615 51.82 -10.84 52.55
C ARG A 615 52.93 -11.72 51.93
N PRO A 616 54.01 -11.12 51.38
CA PRO A 616 54.86 -11.70 50.34
C PRO A 616 56.20 -12.29 50.83
N SER A 617 56.73 -13.24 50.07
CA SER A 617 58.16 -13.58 49.87
C SER A 617 58.20 -14.40 48.56
N GLU A 618 59.05 -14.22 47.56
CA GLU A 618 60.45 -13.79 47.51
C GLU A 618 60.74 -13.43 46.02
N ARG A 619 61.53 -12.38 45.79
CA ARG A 619 62.30 -12.17 44.55
C ARG A 619 63.66 -12.91 44.74
N PRO A 620 64.56 -13.12 43.73
CA PRO A 620 64.87 -12.13 42.70
C PRO A 620 65.42 -12.63 41.32
N SER A 621 65.52 -11.66 40.40
CA SER A 621 66.56 -11.49 39.36
C SER A 621 66.58 -12.50 38.18
N GLU A 622 66.93 -12.16 36.93
CA GLU A 622 67.64 -11.02 36.36
C GLU A 622 67.42 -10.96 34.83
N THR A 623 68.01 -9.94 34.22
CA THR A 623 67.64 -9.25 32.98
C THR A 623 68.35 -9.77 31.71
N ALA A 624 67.68 -9.59 30.56
CA ALA A 624 68.19 -9.29 29.21
C ALA A 624 69.09 -10.32 28.47
N THR A 625 68.71 -10.70 27.24
CA THR A 625 69.19 -10.13 25.95
C THR A 625 68.82 -11.07 24.77
N GLN A 626 68.80 -10.46 23.57
CA GLN A 626 68.41 -10.87 22.22
C GLN A 626 68.95 -12.21 21.64
N VAL A 627 68.30 -12.60 20.52
CA VAL A 627 68.84 -13.21 19.26
C VAL A 627 68.39 -14.65 18.91
N GLN A 628 67.73 -14.69 17.74
CA GLN A 628 67.56 -15.70 16.67
C GLN A 628 68.17 -17.11 16.75
N ALA A 629 67.40 -18.08 16.22
CA ALA A 629 67.66 -18.92 15.02
C ALA A 629 67.10 -20.36 15.19
N GLN A 630 66.17 -20.80 14.31
CA GLN A 630 66.35 -21.85 13.25
C GLN A 630 66.48 -23.29 13.82
N THR A 631 65.89 -24.40 13.34
CA THR A 631 65.32 -24.83 12.04
C THR A 631 64.62 -26.22 12.22
N GLU A 632 63.95 -26.70 11.15
CA GLU A 632 63.60 -28.12 10.78
C GLU A 632 62.30 -28.73 11.37
N LYS A 633 61.42 -29.43 10.63
CA LYS A 633 61.21 -29.71 9.18
C LYS A 633 59.82 -30.40 9.00
N GLU A 634 58.99 -29.84 8.08
CA GLU A 634 58.01 -30.44 7.11
C GLU A 634 56.94 -31.52 7.48
N PRO A 635 55.90 -31.78 6.64
CA PRO A 635 55.24 -30.94 5.58
C PRO A 635 53.67 -31.07 5.46
N GLY A 636 53.04 -30.12 4.74
CA GLY A 636 51.97 -30.43 3.76
C GLY A 636 50.55 -29.83 3.87
N ARG A 637 50.29 -28.65 3.26
CA ARG A 637 49.22 -28.41 2.24
C ARG A 637 49.19 -26.95 1.73
N PRO A 638 48.75 -26.70 0.48
CA PRO A 638 49.09 -25.49 -0.28
C PRO A 638 48.16 -24.29 -0.04
N THR A 639 48.77 -23.11 0.09
CA THR A 639 48.15 -21.77 0.04
C THR A 639 48.22 -21.18 -1.36
N LEU A 640 47.10 -20.63 -1.86
CA LEU A 640 47.04 -19.71 -3.01
C LEU A 640 46.91 -18.26 -2.53
N PRO A 641 47.50 -17.27 -3.25
CA PRO A 641 47.79 -15.95 -2.70
C PRO A 641 46.65 -14.93 -2.86
N ARG A 642 46.64 -13.96 -1.94
CA ARG A 642 45.82 -12.75 -1.92
C ARG A 642 46.46 -11.67 -2.81
N PRO A 643 45.73 -11.01 -3.73
CA PRO A 643 46.24 -9.82 -4.40
C PRO A 643 45.72 -8.54 -3.72
N SER A 644 46.66 -7.70 -3.30
CA SER A 644 46.52 -6.26 -3.05
C SER A 644 46.50 -5.49 -4.37
N LEU A 645 45.67 -4.47 -4.55
CA LEU A 645 45.82 -3.52 -5.66
C LEU A 645 45.44 -2.08 -5.25
N GLN A 646 46.44 -1.21 -5.25
CA GLN A 646 46.33 0.24 -5.46
C GLN A 646 46.03 0.54 -6.94
N PRO A 647 45.51 1.75 -7.26
CA PRO A 647 45.04 2.09 -8.61
C PRO A 647 46.21 2.47 -9.53
N ASN A 648 46.22 1.91 -10.73
CA ASN A 648 47.15 2.28 -11.80
C ASN A 648 46.40 2.97 -12.93
N SER A 649 46.91 4.12 -13.34
CA SER A 649 46.41 5.00 -14.38
C SER A 649 47.11 4.73 -15.72
N GLN A 650 46.38 4.30 -16.76
CA GLN A 650 46.57 4.67 -18.18
C GLN A 650 45.55 3.96 -19.10
N PRO A 651 45.19 4.55 -20.27
CA PRO A 651 44.01 4.20 -21.04
C PRO A 651 44.28 3.09 -22.07
N LEU A 652 43.32 2.15 -22.20
CA LEU A 652 43.28 1.16 -23.27
C LEU A 652 42.26 1.61 -24.34
N THR A 653 42.78 2.06 -25.48
CA THR A 653 42.07 2.11 -26.76
C THR A 653 42.41 0.86 -27.56
N GLU A 654 41.42 0.07 -27.96
CA GLU A 654 41.46 -0.93 -29.04
C GLU A 654 40.06 -0.97 -29.72
N PRO A 655 39.97 -1.35 -31.01
CA PRO A 655 39.00 -0.82 -31.98
C PRO A 655 37.70 -1.62 -32.10
N GLY A 656 36.60 -0.91 -32.36
CA GLY A 656 35.27 -1.49 -32.59
C GLY A 656 35.12 -2.21 -33.94
N ASP A 657 34.33 -3.28 -33.91
CA ASP A 657 34.04 -4.23 -34.98
C ASP A 657 33.41 -3.58 -36.24
N PRO A 658 33.93 -3.79 -37.48
CA PRO A 658 33.42 -3.16 -38.71
C PRO A 658 31.97 -3.51 -39.08
N LEU A 659 31.37 -4.53 -38.46
CA LEU A 659 30.00 -4.97 -38.72
C LEU A 659 28.92 -4.11 -38.02
N GLU A 660 29.23 -3.47 -36.89
CA GLU A 660 28.27 -2.61 -36.19
C GLU A 660 28.04 -1.27 -36.91
N GLN A 661 29.06 -0.74 -37.60
CA GLN A 661 28.91 0.53 -38.32
C GLN A 661 28.03 0.41 -39.58
N VAL A 662 28.00 -0.76 -40.24
CA VAL A 662 27.16 -0.99 -41.43
C VAL A 662 25.67 -1.15 -41.05
N ALA A 663 25.38 -1.72 -39.86
CA ALA A 663 24.01 -1.84 -39.34
C ALA A 663 23.39 -0.49 -38.94
N VAL A 664 24.19 0.42 -38.37
CA VAL A 664 23.71 1.75 -37.97
C VAL A 664 23.39 2.62 -39.20
N VAL A 665 24.22 2.59 -40.25
CA VAL A 665 23.99 3.39 -41.47
C VAL A 665 22.79 2.89 -42.27
N THR A 666 22.57 1.57 -42.34
CA THR A 666 21.39 0.99 -43.00
C THR A 666 20.09 1.29 -42.24
N SER A 667 20.12 1.29 -40.90
CA SER A 667 18.94 1.64 -40.09
C SER A 667 18.51 3.11 -40.26
N LEU A 668 19.46 4.05 -40.30
CA LEU A 668 19.18 5.47 -40.53
C LEU A 668 18.58 5.75 -41.92
N GLY A 669 19.03 5.02 -42.94
CA GLY A 669 18.48 5.12 -44.30
C GLY A 669 17.01 4.68 -44.37
N VAL A 670 16.63 3.61 -43.67
CA VAL A 670 15.26 3.11 -43.63
C VAL A 670 14.34 4.08 -42.87
N PHE A 671 14.79 4.62 -41.73
CA PHE A 671 14.00 5.60 -40.98
C PHE A 671 13.77 6.90 -41.77
N SER A 672 14.78 7.36 -42.52
CA SER A 672 14.64 8.55 -43.37
C SER A 672 13.68 8.32 -44.54
N PHE A 673 13.67 7.12 -45.14
CA PHE A 673 12.75 6.79 -46.23
C PHE A 673 11.29 6.67 -45.76
N VAL A 674 11.06 6.05 -44.59
CA VAL A 674 9.72 5.93 -43.99
C VAL A 674 9.18 7.30 -43.59
N GLY A 675 10.02 8.18 -43.05
CA GLY A 675 9.65 9.56 -42.72
C GLY A 675 9.23 10.37 -43.95
N LEU A 676 9.98 10.26 -45.04
CA LEU A 676 9.66 10.94 -46.31
C LEU A 676 8.37 10.39 -46.95
N ALA A 677 8.17 9.08 -46.91
CA ALA A 677 6.95 8.45 -47.42
C ALA A 677 5.70 8.88 -46.61
N ALA A 678 5.81 8.92 -45.28
CA ALA A 678 4.73 9.38 -44.41
C ALA A 678 4.40 10.87 -44.62
N GLY A 679 5.44 11.71 -44.79
CA GLY A 679 5.28 13.13 -45.10
C GLY A 679 4.58 13.35 -46.44
N ALA A 680 4.95 12.59 -47.48
CA ALA A 680 4.30 12.67 -48.79
C ALA A 680 2.82 12.23 -48.75
N LEU A 681 2.50 11.19 -47.99
CA LEU A 681 1.13 10.72 -47.76
C LEU A 681 0.28 11.76 -47.03
N ALA A 682 0.84 12.41 -46.00
CA ALA A 682 0.16 13.48 -45.28
C ALA A 682 -0.10 14.70 -46.18
N LEU A 683 0.86 15.07 -47.03
CA LEU A 683 0.73 16.17 -47.99
C LEU A 683 -0.35 15.86 -49.05
N LEU A 684 -0.39 14.62 -49.56
CA LEU A 684 -1.41 14.15 -50.49
C LEU A 684 -2.82 14.16 -49.87
N LEU A 685 -2.95 13.73 -48.60
CA LEU A 685 -4.22 13.82 -47.88
C LEU A 685 -4.67 15.27 -47.69
N TRP A 686 -3.74 16.15 -47.33
CA TRP A 686 -4.03 17.57 -47.13
C TRP A 686 -4.45 18.27 -48.44
N LEU A 687 -3.79 17.95 -49.56
CA LEU A 687 -4.16 18.46 -50.89
C LEU A 687 -5.53 17.94 -51.35
N ARG A 688 -5.87 16.67 -51.08
CA ARG A 688 -7.21 16.12 -51.34
C ARG A 688 -8.30 16.81 -50.51
N LEU A 689 -8.02 17.08 -49.23
CA LEU A 689 -8.96 17.77 -48.34
C LEU A 689 -9.17 19.24 -48.73
N ARG A 690 -8.15 19.90 -49.31
CA ARG A 690 -8.28 21.26 -49.89
C ARG A 690 -9.06 21.27 -51.21
N GLY A 691 -8.95 20.24 -52.02
CA GLY A 691 -9.66 20.12 -53.31
C GLY A 691 -11.19 20.06 -53.16
N HIS A 692 -11.69 19.53 -52.04
CA HIS A 692 -13.13 19.39 -51.79
C HIS A 692 -13.84 20.65 -51.27
N ARG A 693 -13.13 21.79 -51.10
CA ARG A 693 -13.71 23.05 -50.57
C ARG A 693 -14.02 24.13 -51.62
N LYS A 694 -13.95 23.81 -52.92
CA LYS A 694 -14.39 24.70 -54.01
C LYS A 694 -15.66 24.15 -54.66
N GLY A 695 -16.82 24.47 -54.09
CA GLY A 695 -18.10 24.08 -54.67
C GLY A 695 -19.31 24.33 -53.78
N ALA A 696 -19.53 25.57 -53.35
CA ALA A 696 -20.87 26.06 -52.97
C ALA A 696 -20.87 27.60 -52.88
N ALA A 697 -21.80 28.23 -53.58
CA ALA A 697 -22.12 29.66 -53.56
C ALA A 697 -23.60 29.85 -53.11
N PRO A 698 -24.18 31.06 -52.97
CA PRO A 698 -24.43 31.68 -51.65
C PRO A 698 -25.87 32.23 -51.42
N LYS A 699 -26.09 32.88 -50.25
CA LYS A 699 -27.09 33.93 -49.85
C LYS A 699 -28.19 33.50 -48.84
N PRO A 700 -28.94 34.45 -48.20
CA PRO A 700 -28.70 35.84 -47.74
C PRO A 700 -29.10 35.99 -46.23
N GLY A 701 -28.98 37.08 -45.46
CA GLY A 701 -28.62 38.48 -45.60
C GLY A 701 -29.37 39.26 -44.49
N PHE A 702 -28.73 40.19 -43.78
CA PHE A 702 -29.39 41.41 -43.27
C PHE A 702 -28.32 42.49 -42.97
N LEU A 703 -28.52 43.65 -43.59
CA LEU A 703 -27.70 44.87 -43.64
C LEU A 703 -27.91 45.69 -42.34
N ALA A 704 -26.85 46.14 -41.65
CA ALA A 704 -26.17 47.46 -41.74
C ALA A 704 -26.76 48.52 -40.75
N PRO A 705 -26.09 49.66 -40.43
CA PRO A 705 -24.83 50.17 -40.96
C PRO A 705 -23.80 50.75 -39.97
N MET A 706 -22.60 50.90 -40.54
CA MET A 706 -21.49 51.84 -40.29
C MET A 706 -21.73 53.07 -39.38
N VAL A 707 -20.74 53.32 -38.51
CA VAL A 707 -20.11 54.64 -38.37
C VAL A 707 -18.58 54.45 -38.39
N GLN A 708 -17.91 55.09 -39.35
CA GLN A 708 -16.48 55.34 -39.31
C GLN A 708 -16.22 56.71 -38.70
N VAL A 709 -15.24 56.85 -37.81
CA VAL A 709 -14.44 58.08 -37.71
C VAL A 709 -12.96 57.75 -37.48
N LYS A 710 -12.16 58.52 -38.22
CA LYS A 710 -10.71 58.55 -38.44
C LYS A 710 -9.81 58.59 -37.19
N THR A 711 -8.59 58.15 -37.47
CA THR A 711 -7.29 58.24 -36.79
C THR A 711 -6.84 59.62 -36.28
N MET A 712 -6.19 59.58 -35.09
CA MET A 712 -4.98 60.30 -34.58
C MET A 712 -5.06 61.83 -34.28
N PRO A 713 -4.18 62.44 -33.43
CA PRO A 713 -2.93 61.95 -32.80
C PRO A 713 -2.71 62.28 -31.29
N VAL A 714 -1.62 61.72 -30.76
CA VAL A 714 -0.71 62.07 -29.63
C VAL A 714 -1.03 63.31 -28.76
N ALA A 715 -1.06 63.09 -27.44
CA ALA A 715 -0.32 63.85 -26.41
C ALA A 715 -0.06 62.92 -25.21
#